data_AF-A0A248YRQ4-F1
#
_entry.id   AF-A0A248YRQ4-F1
#
_cell.length_a   1.000
_cell.length_b   1.000
_cell.length_c   1.000
_cell.angle_alpha   90.00
_cell.angle_beta   90.00
_cell.angle_gamma   90.00
#
_symmetry.space_group_name_H-M   'P 1'
#
loop_
_entity.id
_entity.type
_entity.pdbx_description
1 polymer ?
#
loop_
_entity_poly.entity_id
_entity_poly.type
_entity_poly.pdbx_seq_one_letter_code
_entity_poly.pdbx_strand_id
1 'polypeptide(L)'
;MADQHDGFALAVDLGTSNTVAVLRRPDGRTRPLLFDGRPILPSGVYVDAAGRLHAGADAQRLASADPTRFEPYPKSRISEPAIRLGDTDHPPAELLAAILRTVAETAVAAIGFLPPAIVTCPATWEAGQRHVLGDALVRAGWPPAAEHTISGPVPRGTRLLREPVAAARYYVQLLRRPVPVGGAIAVFDFGGGTLDVAVLRNEGADPWGDSGFTVLSVGGTELGGVHLDAALAQRLGAEIAAAHPAEWSRIATPASAVAWRDRHRFWENVRGAKEMLSRTGTAPVVVPGLDEPFELTRDELERVTAPLLSRAVAETRKVIAAAGLAPADLTGLFLVGGSSRMPLAARLLHTELGVAPTVLDQPELPVAEGALTDLPTPALAQVRAPVPEAVQVQVPAPVPAAVHAQVPGAVHAQVPGAVHAPGAGAGAVPPVPNGYTPNGPAASGTPAGAAARPAARRAWWIAAAAVVALAGVVLAGVLYLTRERYPDLDFRPISPLRPILAGEDRPTDMFTALLEDRAYLAYPVDRTRIEVIAADAGTGQEKWRHRTISTGADRWAGVVALPGAVAVLADVYSDDTPRDLIMLDAGTGAERWRRPIRGDDGVLYGARTLVLVDRNAGRLVGLDLRTGDQRWTLDSPQDSSGSTRTSVYPVTRDAAVAGPSGLTGGPRYPWLGDAGQLVQVGADRSVRLVDVDSGTVVRQRRNVARYDDLMAVHEDRLFVADDDGGYRLLAYDLNTLAEPRVLYTAPDDDHRPKALVPCGKARACLLEVAGYDAATAEVVVAAEGTTARRWAAPDADTLVPAGDRLLVQGTSSEVSGTLFDADGKPLLRDRRGVGVRLDEGNLLFFSDQPNSSTVDLSVAGVWSRSGKVTELGLLPDVRGESCSWNSALIVCGGEKTFTLYRLTDD
;
A
#
# COMPACT_ATOMS: atom_id res chain seq x y z
N MET A 1 -16.78 34.12 16.40
CA MET A 1 -15.48 33.50 16.76
C MET A 1 -15.60 32.03 17.18
N ALA A 2 -16.80 31.43 17.28
CA ALA A 2 -16.95 30.01 17.64
C ALA A 2 -16.73 29.04 16.44
N ASP A 3 -16.91 29.50 15.20
CA ASP A 3 -16.83 28.66 13.99
C ASP A 3 -15.40 28.38 13.49
N GLN A 4 -14.36 28.98 14.10
CA GLN A 4 -12.95 28.78 13.68
C GLN A 4 -12.30 27.53 14.29
N HIS A 5 -12.95 26.89 15.27
CA HIS A 5 -12.40 25.72 15.97
C HIS A 5 -12.98 24.38 15.48
N ASP A 6 -14.01 24.41 14.63
CA ASP A 6 -14.69 23.21 14.16
C ASP A 6 -13.78 22.37 13.24
N GLY A 7 -13.63 21.09 13.58
CA GLY A 7 -12.85 20.11 12.81
C GLY A 7 -11.40 19.93 13.24
N PHE A 8 -10.87 20.76 14.15
CA PHE A 8 -9.60 20.46 14.80
C PHE A 8 -9.79 19.43 15.91
N ALA A 9 -8.86 18.48 16.01
CA ALA A 9 -8.81 17.51 17.10
C ALA A 9 -7.36 17.12 17.41
N LEU A 10 -7.07 16.78 18.65
CA LEU A 10 -5.74 16.34 19.09
C LEU A 10 -5.87 14.96 19.76
N ALA A 11 -4.98 14.04 19.43
CA ALA A 11 -4.80 12.83 20.21
C ALA A 11 -3.41 12.82 20.81
N VAL A 12 -3.31 12.41 22.07
CA VAL A 12 -2.06 12.30 22.82
C VAL A 12 -1.93 10.87 23.30
N ASP A 13 -0.92 10.17 22.78
CA ASP A 13 -0.43 8.94 23.38
C ASP A 13 0.59 9.29 24.46
N LEU A 14 0.15 9.26 25.72
CA LEU A 14 1.00 9.54 26.88
C LEU A 14 1.74 8.26 27.26
N GLY A 15 2.84 7.93 26.58
CA GLY A 15 3.61 6.72 26.87
C GLY A 15 4.59 6.86 28.03
N THR A 16 5.04 5.73 28.56
CA THR A 16 5.96 5.65 29.70
C THR A 16 7.32 6.30 29.44
N SER A 17 7.89 6.08 28.26
CA SER A 17 9.19 6.64 27.88
C SER A 17 9.08 7.80 26.90
N ASN A 18 8.04 7.78 26.06
CA ASN A 18 7.84 8.71 24.97
C ASN A 18 6.35 9.06 24.89
N THR A 19 6.07 10.32 24.60
CA THR A 19 4.74 10.87 24.35
C THR A 19 4.64 11.26 22.89
N VAL A 20 3.56 10.87 22.22
CA VAL A 20 3.26 11.22 20.84
C VAL A 20 1.97 12.01 20.81
N ALA A 21 1.89 13.05 19.99
CA ALA A 21 0.67 13.80 19.80
C ALA A 21 0.39 14.01 18.31
N VAL A 22 -0.84 13.76 17.88
CA VAL A 22 -1.27 13.87 16.48
C VAL A 22 -2.44 14.83 16.39
N LEU A 23 -2.30 15.82 15.51
CA LEU A 23 -3.31 16.84 15.25
C LEU A 23 -4.08 16.49 13.98
N ARG A 24 -5.41 16.45 14.07
CA ARG A 24 -6.32 16.49 12.92
C ARG A 24 -6.74 17.92 12.63
N ARG A 25 -6.74 18.30 11.36
CA ARG A 25 -7.24 19.58 10.85
C ARG A 25 -8.67 19.44 10.30
N PRO A 26 -9.39 20.55 10.09
CA PRO A 26 -10.77 20.52 9.57
C PRO A 26 -10.93 19.84 8.20
N ASP A 27 -9.85 19.75 7.42
CA ASP A 27 -9.81 19.03 6.13
C ASP A 27 -9.63 17.50 6.27
N GLY A 28 -9.65 16.99 7.50
CA GLY A 28 -9.49 15.57 7.81
C GLY A 28 -8.04 15.07 7.79
N ARG A 29 -7.05 15.88 7.40
CA ARG A 29 -5.64 15.48 7.42
C ARG A 29 -5.11 15.41 8.85
N THR A 30 -4.33 14.38 9.15
CA THR A 30 -3.64 14.18 10.42
C THR A 30 -2.14 14.46 10.26
N ARG A 31 -1.53 15.07 11.27
CA ARG A 31 -0.07 15.30 11.33
C ARG A 31 0.43 15.19 12.77
N PRO A 32 1.55 14.49 13.03
CA PRO A 32 2.21 14.54 14.33
C PRO A 32 2.62 15.97 14.70
N LEU A 33 2.47 16.32 15.98
CA LEU A 33 3.11 17.52 16.53
C LEU A 33 4.62 17.28 16.62
N LEU A 34 5.39 18.31 16.30
CA LEU A 34 6.85 18.26 16.34
C LEU A 34 7.36 18.97 17.59
N PHE A 35 8.04 18.22 18.45
CA PHE A 35 8.75 18.70 19.64
C PHE A 35 10.23 18.83 19.28
N ASP A 36 10.74 20.06 19.22
CA ASP A 36 12.11 20.35 18.75
C ASP A 36 12.43 19.71 17.38
N GLY A 37 11.44 19.68 16.49
CA GLY A 37 11.55 19.09 15.15
C GLY A 37 11.40 17.57 15.09
N ARG A 38 11.00 16.90 16.18
CA ARG A 38 10.79 15.44 16.24
C ARG A 38 9.34 15.09 16.57
N PRO A 39 8.77 14.02 16.00
CA PRO A 39 7.38 13.63 16.26
C PRO A 39 7.15 12.94 17.62
N ILE A 40 8.18 12.92 18.48
CA ILE A 40 8.19 12.20 19.76
C ILE A 40 8.75 13.14 20.83
N LEU A 41 8.02 13.26 21.95
CA LEU A 41 8.45 13.97 23.15
C LEU A 41 8.90 12.94 24.20
N PRO A 42 10.16 12.94 24.66
CA PRO A 42 10.53 12.11 25.80
C PRO A 42 9.72 12.43 27.05
N SER A 43 9.19 11.40 27.72
CA SER A 43 8.29 11.57 28.87
C SER A 43 9.01 11.87 30.20
N GLY A 44 10.33 12.03 30.19
CA GLY A 44 11.11 12.31 31.39
C GLY A 44 10.91 13.74 31.89
N VAL A 45 10.95 13.93 33.21
CA VAL A 45 10.75 15.22 33.88
C VAL A 45 11.91 15.54 34.82
N TYR A 46 12.42 16.77 34.74
CA TYR A 46 13.51 17.28 35.55
C TYR A 46 13.07 18.50 36.37
N VAL A 47 13.45 18.58 37.65
CA VAL A 47 13.22 19.76 38.49
C VAL A 47 14.48 20.61 38.62
N ASP A 48 14.41 21.88 38.23
CA ASP A 48 15.54 22.81 38.39
C ASP A 48 15.71 23.31 39.82
N ALA A 49 16.82 24.03 40.07
CA ALA A 49 17.12 24.57 41.40
C ALA A 49 16.10 25.60 41.91
N ALA A 50 15.31 26.20 41.01
CA ALA A 50 14.22 27.11 41.35
C ALA A 50 12.88 26.39 41.55
N GLY A 51 12.85 25.04 41.45
CA GLY A 51 11.65 24.23 41.59
C GLY A 51 10.79 24.18 40.32
N ARG A 52 11.28 24.64 39.17
CA ARG A 52 10.52 24.55 37.90
C ARG A 52 10.73 23.18 37.27
N LEU A 53 9.65 22.61 36.76
CA LEU A 53 9.65 21.34 36.04
C LEU A 53 9.90 21.57 34.55
N HIS A 54 10.83 20.79 34.00
CA HIS A 54 11.16 20.71 32.58
C HIS A 54 10.78 19.31 32.08
N ALA A 55 10.29 19.18 30.85
CA ALA A 55 9.97 17.90 30.22
C ALA A 55 10.71 17.75 28.87
N GLY A 56 10.71 16.55 28.29
CA GLY A 56 11.25 16.34 26.95
C GLY A 56 12.78 16.41 26.86
N ALA A 57 13.27 16.95 25.73
CA ALA A 57 14.70 17.03 25.45
C ALA A 57 15.45 17.91 26.44
N ASP A 58 14.82 18.97 26.95
CA ASP A 58 15.42 19.84 27.96
C ASP A 58 15.59 19.11 29.29
N ALA A 59 14.61 18.30 29.71
CA ALA A 59 14.74 17.46 30.90
C ALA A 59 15.91 16.48 30.79
N GLN A 60 16.07 15.82 29.64
CA GLN A 60 17.19 14.90 29.39
C GLN A 60 18.55 15.61 29.37
N ARG A 61 18.62 16.80 28.77
CA ARG A 61 19.83 17.62 28.75
C ARG A 61 20.23 18.04 30.16
N LEU A 62 19.27 18.45 30.98
CA LEU A 62 19.51 18.85 32.38
C LEU A 62 19.89 17.63 33.25
N ALA A 63 19.26 16.48 33.03
CA ALA A 63 19.58 15.21 33.70
C ALA A 63 21.03 14.76 33.45
N SER A 64 21.61 15.09 32.29
CA SER A 64 23.02 14.83 32.01
C SER A 64 23.98 15.61 32.92
N ALA A 65 23.52 16.72 33.50
CA ALA A 65 24.27 17.51 34.48
C ALA A 65 23.98 17.10 35.93
N ASP A 66 22.72 16.84 36.27
CA ASP A 66 22.32 16.37 37.61
C ASP A 66 21.19 15.33 37.54
N PRO A 67 21.51 14.03 37.40
CA PRO A 67 20.47 13.01 37.25
C PRO A 67 19.68 12.75 38.54
N THR A 68 20.07 13.31 39.70
CA THR A 68 19.34 13.13 40.97
C THR A 68 18.00 13.86 41.00
N ARG A 69 17.81 14.81 40.09
CA ARG A 69 16.61 15.66 39.95
C ARG A 69 15.72 15.24 38.77
N PHE A 70 15.94 14.04 38.23
CA PHE A 70 15.28 13.55 37.02
C PHE A 70 14.48 12.27 37.30
N GLU A 71 13.20 12.26 36.91
CA GLU A 71 12.40 11.04 36.81
C GLU A 71 12.20 10.70 35.32
N PRO A 72 12.82 9.62 34.80
CA PRO A 72 12.71 9.25 33.40
C PRO A 72 11.34 8.69 33.00
N TYR A 73 10.57 8.11 33.93
CA TYR A 73 9.33 7.38 33.64
C TYR A 73 8.17 7.74 34.59
N PRO A 74 7.71 9.01 34.64
CA PRO A 74 6.68 9.43 35.61
C PRO A 74 5.38 8.61 35.55
N LYS A 75 4.97 8.14 34.36
CA LYS A 75 3.76 7.32 34.17
C LYS A 75 3.81 6.00 34.93
N SER A 76 4.98 5.36 35.04
CA SER A 76 5.14 4.11 35.79
C SER A 76 5.06 4.29 37.31
N ARG A 77 5.22 5.53 37.78
CA ARG A 77 5.18 5.89 39.20
C ARG A 77 3.83 6.47 39.62
N ILE A 78 2.80 6.37 38.77
CA ILE A 78 1.52 7.05 38.95
C ILE A 78 0.77 6.66 40.23
N SER A 79 0.97 5.42 40.71
CA SER A 79 0.34 4.91 41.92
C SER A 79 1.05 5.34 43.20
N GLU A 80 2.20 6.00 43.11
CA GLU A 80 2.95 6.44 44.28
C GLU A 80 2.43 7.76 44.85
N PRO A 81 2.50 7.96 46.18
CA PRO A 81 2.04 9.20 46.79
C PRO A 81 2.90 10.40 46.38
N ALA A 82 4.22 10.20 46.22
CA ALA A 82 5.17 11.21 45.79
C ALA A 82 6.47 10.59 45.26
N ILE A 83 7.15 11.33 44.40
CA ILE A 83 8.43 10.99 43.77
C ILE A 83 9.45 12.02 44.22
N ARG A 84 10.54 11.56 44.84
CA ARG A 84 11.64 12.41 45.30
C ARG A 84 12.54 12.79 44.12
N LEU A 85 12.66 14.09 43.83
CA LEU A 85 13.59 14.66 42.86
C LEU A 85 14.52 15.64 43.56
N GLY A 86 15.81 15.31 43.66
CA GLY A 86 16.74 16.02 44.53
C GLY A 86 16.28 15.98 45.99
N ASP A 87 15.98 17.15 46.55
CA ASP A 87 15.54 17.29 47.96
C ASP A 87 14.02 17.49 48.10
N THR A 88 13.25 17.48 47.00
CA THR A 88 11.81 17.80 47.00
C THR A 88 10.96 16.61 46.55
N ASP A 89 9.82 16.43 47.20
CA ASP A 89 8.82 15.42 46.85
C ASP A 89 7.75 16.02 45.93
N HIS A 90 7.49 15.35 44.81
CA HIS A 90 6.51 15.77 43.81
C HIS A 90 5.45 14.69 43.60
N PRO A 91 4.15 15.01 43.64
CA PRO A 91 3.11 14.03 43.30
C PRO A 91 3.17 13.68 41.81
N PRO A 92 2.84 12.44 41.40
CA PRO A 92 2.90 12.03 39.99
C PRO A 92 2.08 12.92 39.05
N ALA A 93 0.93 13.42 39.51
CA ALA A 93 0.09 14.36 38.75
C ALA A 93 0.85 15.63 38.34
N GLU A 94 1.79 16.12 39.15
CA GLU A 94 2.58 17.31 38.84
C GLU A 94 3.60 17.03 37.72
N LEU A 95 4.25 15.87 37.76
CA LEU A 95 5.21 15.48 36.73
C LEU A 95 4.50 15.22 35.39
N LEU A 96 3.39 14.49 35.40
CA LEU A 96 2.59 14.26 34.19
C LEU A 96 2.04 15.58 33.62
N ALA A 97 1.69 16.54 34.48
CA ALA A 97 1.25 17.87 34.04
C ALA A 97 2.34 18.64 33.28
N ALA A 98 3.62 18.48 33.64
CA ALA A 98 4.72 19.12 32.91
C ALA A 98 4.82 18.61 31.46
N ILE A 99 4.64 17.30 31.25
CA ILE A 99 4.61 16.68 29.92
C ILE A 99 3.41 17.18 29.13
N LEU A 100 2.21 17.10 29.70
CA LEU A 100 0.96 17.52 29.05
C LEU A 100 0.93 19.02 28.76
N ARG A 101 1.58 19.84 29.59
CA ARG A 101 1.74 21.28 29.34
C ARG A 101 2.61 21.53 28.10
N THR A 102 3.72 20.80 27.96
CA THR A 102 4.58 20.86 26.77
C THR A 102 3.79 20.51 25.50
N VAL A 103 2.94 19.48 25.57
CA VAL A 103 2.04 19.10 24.47
C VAL A 103 1.05 20.22 24.14
N ALA A 104 0.39 20.79 25.15
CA ALA A 104 -0.56 21.88 24.94
C ALA A 104 0.10 23.14 24.37
N GLU A 105 1.25 23.55 24.89
CA GLU A 105 2.02 24.70 24.39
C GLU A 105 2.43 24.49 22.93
N THR A 106 2.85 23.28 22.57
CA THR A 106 3.19 22.92 21.19
C THR A 106 1.96 22.96 20.27
N ALA A 107 0.82 22.43 20.72
CA ALA A 107 -0.44 22.50 19.97
C ALA A 107 -0.89 23.96 19.76
N VAL A 108 -0.88 24.77 20.82
CA VAL A 108 -1.24 26.19 20.78
C VAL A 108 -0.27 26.97 19.89
N ALA A 109 1.02 26.67 19.91
CA ALA A 109 1.99 27.29 19.00
C ALA A 109 1.70 26.91 17.54
N ALA A 110 1.23 25.68 17.29
CA ALA A 110 0.95 25.18 15.94
C ALA A 110 -0.35 25.71 15.34
N ILE A 111 -1.42 25.90 16.13
CA ILE A 111 -2.75 26.27 15.61
C ILE A 111 -3.42 27.47 16.31
N GLY A 112 -2.81 28.05 17.34
CA GLY A 112 -3.30 29.21 18.09
C GLY A 112 -4.23 28.90 19.27
N PHE A 113 -4.63 27.65 19.47
CA PHE A 113 -5.50 27.21 20.57
C PHE A 113 -5.30 25.71 20.88
N LEU A 114 -5.84 25.25 22.01
CA LEU A 114 -5.88 23.82 22.37
C LEU A 114 -7.21 23.22 21.86
N PRO A 115 -7.21 22.31 20.88
CA PRO A 115 -8.44 21.76 20.32
C PRO A 115 -9.05 20.68 21.24
N PRO A 116 -10.28 20.21 20.97
CA PRO A 116 -10.82 19.01 21.59
C PRO A 116 -9.84 17.86 21.47
N ALA A 117 -9.66 17.10 22.55
CA ALA A 117 -8.56 16.16 22.61
C ALA A 117 -8.90 14.82 23.24
N ILE A 118 -8.16 13.79 22.84
CA ILE A 118 -8.14 12.49 23.47
C ILE A 118 -6.76 12.25 24.03
N VAL A 119 -6.70 11.78 25.27
CA VAL A 119 -5.47 11.30 25.90
C VAL A 119 -5.63 9.82 26.18
N THR A 120 -4.66 9.02 25.76
CA THR A 120 -4.74 7.57 25.94
C THR A 120 -4.24 7.15 27.32
N CYS A 121 -4.75 6.03 27.82
CA CYS A 121 -4.27 5.40 29.03
C CYS A 121 -4.30 3.86 28.92
N PRO A 122 -3.49 3.14 29.71
CA PRO A 122 -3.49 1.68 29.70
C PRO A 122 -4.86 1.11 30.05
N ALA A 123 -5.24 0.00 29.43
CA ALA A 123 -6.52 -0.65 29.72
C ALA A 123 -6.56 -1.33 31.10
N THR A 124 -5.39 -1.59 31.69
CA THR A 124 -5.19 -2.15 33.03
C THR A 124 -5.38 -1.13 34.15
N TRP A 125 -5.48 0.17 33.84
CA TRP A 125 -5.58 1.21 34.86
C TRP A 125 -6.94 1.26 35.57
N GLU A 126 -6.88 1.28 36.89
CA GLU A 126 -8.03 1.46 37.76
C GLU A 126 -8.48 2.94 37.81
N ALA A 127 -9.62 3.18 38.46
CA ALA A 127 -10.18 4.54 38.59
C ALA A 127 -9.22 5.53 39.28
N GLY A 128 -8.42 5.07 40.25
CA GLY A 128 -7.46 5.93 40.96
C GLY A 128 -6.36 6.49 40.04
N GLN A 129 -5.79 5.66 39.16
CA GLN A 129 -4.74 6.08 38.23
C GLN A 129 -5.31 7.03 37.17
N ARG A 130 -6.52 6.76 36.68
CA ARG A 130 -7.23 7.66 35.76
C ARG A 130 -7.57 9.01 36.40
N HIS A 131 -7.87 9.04 37.70
CA HIS A 131 -8.08 10.28 38.45
C HIS A 131 -6.79 11.12 38.53
N VAL A 132 -5.64 10.49 38.81
CA VAL A 132 -4.33 11.18 38.83
C VAL A 132 -4.01 11.79 37.45
N LEU A 133 -4.34 11.10 36.35
CA LEU A 133 -4.20 11.64 35.00
C LEU A 133 -5.16 12.82 34.75
N GLY A 134 -6.40 12.73 35.22
CA GLY A 134 -7.36 13.85 35.18
C GLY A 134 -6.84 15.10 35.92
N ASP A 135 -6.25 14.91 37.10
CA ASP A 135 -5.63 15.99 37.87
C ASP A 135 -4.43 16.60 37.12
N ALA A 136 -3.61 15.77 36.47
CA ALA A 136 -2.49 16.21 35.66
C ALA A 136 -2.94 17.10 34.49
N LEU A 137 -4.03 16.74 33.81
CA LEU A 137 -4.62 17.53 32.73
C LEU A 137 -5.06 18.92 33.21
N VAL A 138 -5.80 18.99 34.32
CA VAL A 138 -6.24 20.26 34.92
C VAL A 138 -5.03 21.13 35.29
N ARG A 139 -4.00 20.55 35.91
CA ARG A 139 -2.74 21.24 36.26
C ARG A 139 -1.93 21.70 35.04
N ALA A 140 -2.09 21.01 33.91
CA ALA A 140 -1.48 21.38 32.63
C ALA A 140 -2.26 22.48 31.88
N GLY A 141 -3.43 22.90 32.40
CA GLY A 141 -4.28 23.91 31.77
C GLY A 141 -5.25 23.34 30.72
N TRP A 142 -5.47 22.03 30.72
CA TRP A 142 -6.42 21.37 29.82
C TRP A 142 -7.85 21.44 30.37
N PRO A 143 -8.88 21.39 29.50
CA PRO A 143 -10.25 21.15 29.94
C PRO A 143 -10.34 19.85 30.76
N PRO A 144 -11.18 19.81 31.81
CA PRO A 144 -11.40 18.59 32.60
C PRO A 144 -11.76 17.40 31.70
N ALA A 145 -11.15 16.25 31.97
CA ALA A 145 -11.42 15.03 31.22
C ALA A 145 -12.76 14.42 31.62
N ALA A 146 -13.54 13.98 30.62
CA ALA A 146 -14.67 13.08 30.83
C ALA A 146 -14.25 11.64 30.51
N GLU A 147 -14.71 10.67 31.32
CA GLU A 147 -14.59 9.25 30.96
C GLU A 147 -15.53 8.91 29.81
N HIS A 148 -15.09 8.00 28.95
CA HIS A 148 -15.87 7.53 27.81
C HIS A 148 -17.15 6.81 28.25
N THR A 149 -18.30 7.46 28.16
CA THR A 149 -19.60 6.77 28.16
C THR A 149 -19.89 6.31 26.74
N ILE A 150 -20.18 5.01 26.57
CA ILE A 150 -20.56 4.37 25.29
C ILE A 150 -21.79 5.03 24.63
N SER A 151 -22.49 5.93 25.33
CA SER A 151 -23.69 6.60 24.83
C SER A 151 -23.75 8.09 25.22
N GLY A 152 -23.90 8.98 24.24
CA GLY A 152 -24.29 10.39 24.45
C GLY A 152 -23.56 11.41 23.56
N PRO A 153 -24.11 12.63 23.38
CA PRO A 153 -23.47 13.68 22.59
C PRO A 153 -22.12 14.09 23.19
N VAL A 154 -21.11 14.23 22.33
CA VAL A 154 -19.72 14.55 22.70
C VAL A 154 -19.66 15.93 23.37
N PRO A 155 -19.29 16.02 24.67
CA PRO A 155 -19.07 17.31 25.32
C PRO A 155 -17.82 17.99 24.73
N ARG A 156 -17.80 19.32 24.67
CA ARG A 156 -16.58 20.08 24.34
C ARG A 156 -15.54 19.86 25.46
N GLY A 157 -14.42 19.18 25.18
CA GLY A 157 -13.37 18.97 26.19
C GLY A 157 -12.34 17.88 25.86
N THR A 158 -11.66 17.38 26.90
CA THR A 158 -10.68 16.29 26.83
C THR A 158 -11.35 14.95 27.16
N ARG A 159 -10.99 13.86 26.48
CA ARG A 159 -11.48 12.51 26.73
C ARG A 159 -10.33 11.55 27.04
N LEU A 160 -10.61 10.52 27.82
CA LEU A 160 -9.69 9.39 28.01
C LEU A 160 -10.11 8.21 27.13
N LEU A 161 -9.14 7.62 26.42
CA LEU A 161 -9.35 6.42 25.60
C LEU A 161 -8.36 5.33 26.00
N ARG A 162 -8.81 4.07 26.02
CA ARG A 162 -7.91 2.95 26.28
C ARG A 162 -6.97 2.74 25.09
N GLU A 163 -5.68 2.68 25.35
CA GLU A 163 -4.61 2.45 24.37
C GLU A 163 -4.90 1.28 23.41
N PRO A 164 -5.29 0.07 23.87
CA PRO A 164 -5.56 -1.03 22.94
C PRO A 164 -6.79 -0.82 22.07
N VAL A 165 -7.77 -0.02 22.50
CA VAL A 165 -8.93 0.35 21.67
C VAL A 165 -8.50 1.32 20.58
N ALA A 166 -7.64 2.29 20.92
CA ALA A 166 -7.06 3.20 19.96
C ALA A 166 -6.20 2.44 18.92
N ALA A 167 -5.33 1.54 19.37
CA ALA A 167 -4.55 0.68 18.50
C ALA A 167 -5.44 -0.16 17.56
N ALA A 168 -6.46 -0.85 18.10
CA ALA A 168 -7.41 -1.61 17.29
C ALA A 168 -8.07 -0.78 16.18
N ARG A 169 -8.52 0.44 16.52
CA ARG A 169 -9.11 1.37 15.57
C ARG A 169 -8.13 1.81 14.49
N TYR A 170 -6.87 2.04 14.85
CA TYR A 170 -5.82 2.32 13.88
C TYR A 170 -5.68 1.20 12.84
N TYR A 171 -5.56 -0.05 13.30
CA TYR A 171 -5.41 -1.18 12.40
C TYR A 171 -6.60 -1.36 11.46
N VAL A 172 -7.82 -1.24 11.98
CA VAL A 172 -9.02 -1.49 11.19
C VAL A 172 -9.36 -0.32 10.27
N GLN A 173 -9.29 0.91 10.76
CA GLN A 173 -9.76 2.08 10.02
C GLN A 173 -8.67 2.76 9.19
N LEU A 174 -7.44 2.89 9.72
CA LEU A 174 -6.35 3.55 8.99
C LEU A 174 -5.57 2.59 8.12
N LEU A 175 -5.20 1.41 8.64
CA LEU A 175 -4.48 0.39 7.87
C LEU A 175 -5.37 -0.49 7.00
N ARG A 176 -6.69 -0.26 7.04
CA ARG A 176 -7.71 -0.99 6.24
C ARG A 176 -7.55 -2.51 6.34
N ARG A 177 -7.23 -3.01 7.54
CA ARG A 177 -7.22 -4.45 7.83
C ARG A 177 -8.58 -4.80 8.44
N PRO A 178 -9.57 -5.26 7.64
CA PRO A 178 -10.90 -5.51 8.15
C PRO A 178 -10.84 -6.62 9.21
N VAL A 179 -11.43 -6.34 10.37
CA VAL A 179 -11.73 -7.34 11.39
C VAL A 179 -13.24 -7.60 11.30
N PRO A 180 -13.68 -8.85 11.12
CA PRO A 180 -15.09 -9.23 11.19
C PRO A 180 -15.84 -8.60 12.35
N VAL A 181 -17.11 -8.24 12.19
CA VAL A 181 -17.97 -8.08 13.38
C VAL A 181 -18.05 -9.45 14.09
N GLY A 182 -17.84 -9.48 15.40
CA GLY A 182 -17.63 -10.69 16.20
C GLY A 182 -16.18 -11.20 16.21
N GLY A 183 -15.36 -10.78 15.25
CA GLY A 183 -13.94 -11.14 15.15
C GLY A 183 -13.12 -10.60 16.32
N ALA A 184 -12.14 -11.39 16.75
CA ALA A 184 -11.30 -11.06 17.90
C ALA A 184 -9.86 -10.77 17.45
N ILE A 185 -9.26 -9.75 18.03
CA ILE A 185 -7.86 -9.38 17.81
C ILE A 185 -7.14 -9.27 19.13
N ALA A 186 -5.84 -9.52 19.13
CA ALA A 186 -4.97 -9.25 20.27
C ALA A 186 -4.08 -8.04 19.96
N VAL A 187 -4.02 -7.08 20.86
CA VAL A 187 -3.04 -6.00 20.85
C VAL A 187 -1.97 -6.32 21.88
N PHE A 188 -0.72 -6.39 21.43
CA PHE A 188 0.49 -6.56 22.23
C PHE A 188 1.23 -5.22 22.26
N ASP A 189 1.02 -4.45 23.33
CA ASP A 189 1.71 -3.17 23.54
C ASP A 189 2.95 -3.38 24.40
N PHE A 190 4.11 -3.39 23.74
CA PHE A 190 5.39 -3.55 24.40
C PHE A 190 6.15 -2.23 24.45
N GLY A 191 5.86 -1.48 25.50
CA GLY A 191 6.40 -0.16 25.76
C GLY A 191 7.77 -0.17 26.45
N GLY A 192 8.13 0.99 26.99
CA GLY A 192 9.39 1.17 27.70
C GLY A 192 9.40 0.60 29.13
N GLY A 193 8.26 0.60 29.82
CA GLY A 193 8.17 0.14 31.22
C GLY A 193 7.26 -1.07 31.43
N THR A 194 6.22 -1.21 30.60
CA THR A 194 5.17 -2.22 30.75
C THR A 194 4.94 -2.98 29.45
N LEU A 195 4.35 -4.16 29.63
CA LEU A 195 3.73 -4.93 28.58
C LEU A 195 2.25 -4.93 28.91
N ASP A 196 1.43 -4.40 28.03
CA ASP A 196 -0.02 -4.42 28.14
C ASP A 196 -0.58 -5.26 26.97
N VAL A 197 -1.35 -6.29 27.30
CA VAL A 197 -2.00 -7.16 26.33
C VAL A 197 -3.49 -7.04 26.49
N ALA A 198 -4.20 -6.83 25.39
CA ALA A 198 -5.65 -6.81 25.38
C ALA A 198 -6.18 -7.64 24.22
N VAL A 199 -7.25 -8.40 24.49
CA VAL A 199 -8.02 -9.05 23.44
C VAL A 199 -9.30 -8.26 23.27
N LEU A 200 -9.55 -7.82 22.03
CA LEU A 200 -10.71 -7.01 21.68
C LEU A 200 -11.56 -7.76 20.69
N ARG A 201 -12.88 -7.65 20.86
CA ARG A 201 -13.87 -8.07 19.87
C ARG A 201 -14.37 -6.85 19.14
N ASN A 202 -14.43 -6.94 17.81
CA ASN A 202 -15.14 -5.96 17.02
C ASN A 202 -16.65 -6.20 17.19
N GLU A 203 -17.38 -5.25 17.74
CA GLU A 203 -18.84 -5.32 17.90
C GLU A 203 -19.60 -4.65 16.73
N GLY A 204 -18.88 -4.18 15.70
CA GLY A 204 -19.45 -3.41 14.60
C GLY A 204 -19.58 -1.93 14.91
N ALA A 205 -20.30 -1.20 14.05
CA ALA A 205 -20.56 0.22 14.29
C ALA A 205 -21.56 0.40 15.43
N ASP A 206 -21.26 1.29 16.37
CA ASP A 206 -22.24 1.71 17.37
C ASP A 206 -23.37 2.55 16.72
N PRO A 207 -24.45 2.89 17.45
CA PRO A 207 -25.58 3.67 16.90
C PRO A 207 -25.21 5.07 16.34
N TRP A 208 -23.98 5.53 16.57
CA TRP A 208 -23.46 6.81 16.09
C TRP A 208 -22.46 6.66 14.94
N GLY A 209 -22.16 5.43 14.51
CA GLY A 209 -21.37 5.12 13.32
C GLY A 209 -19.88 4.86 13.56
N ASP A 210 -19.43 4.79 14.82
CA ASP A 210 -18.03 4.51 15.15
C ASP A 210 -17.80 3.00 15.35
N SER A 211 -16.67 2.45 14.86
CA SER A 211 -16.36 1.03 15.11
C SER A 211 -16.13 0.78 16.60
N GLY A 212 -17.03 0.02 17.21
CA GLY A 212 -17.02 -0.37 18.61
C GLY A 212 -16.14 -1.59 18.84
N PHE A 213 -14.95 -1.38 19.40
CA PHE A 213 -14.17 -2.48 19.96
C PHE A 213 -14.47 -2.63 21.44
N THR A 214 -14.95 -3.81 21.83
CA THR A 214 -15.11 -4.17 23.24
C THR A 214 -13.91 -4.98 23.69
N VAL A 215 -13.35 -4.60 24.82
CA VAL A 215 -12.24 -5.33 25.44
C VAL A 215 -12.80 -6.57 26.13
N LEU A 216 -12.40 -7.76 25.68
CA LEU A 216 -12.82 -9.05 26.25
C LEU A 216 -11.98 -9.42 27.47
N SER A 217 -10.67 -9.25 27.36
CA SER A 217 -9.72 -9.50 28.43
C SER A 217 -8.55 -8.53 28.33
N VAL A 218 -7.94 -8.26 29.48
CA VAL A 218 -6.71 -7.50 29.62
C VAL A 218 -5.78 -8.23 30.55
N GLY A 219 -4.50 -8.10 30.30
CA GLY A 219 -3.45 -8.47 31.21
C GLY A 219 -2.19 -7.72 30.87
N GLY A 220 -1.14 -7.99 31.61
CA GLY A 220 0.08 -7.25 31.45
C GLY A 220 1.07 -7.55 32.56
N THR A 221 2.28 -7.05 32.38
CA THR A 221 3.34 -7.22 33.36
C THR A 221 4.19 -5.95 33.41
N GLU A 222 4.84 -5.71 34.54
CA GLU A 222 5.94 -4.74 34.66
C GLU A 222 7.18 -5.26 33.93
N LEU A 223 7.09 -5.36 32.61
CA LEU A 223 8.16 -5.77 31.72
C LEU A 223 8.13 -4.87 30.50
N GLY A 224 9.24 -4.22 30.20
CA GLY A 224 9.34 -3.28 29.09
C GLY A 224 10.80 -3.09 28.70
N GLY A 225 11.06 -2.17 27.78
CA GLY A 225 12.40 -1.84 27.31
C GLY A 225 13.43 -1.57 28.42
N VAL A 226 13.03 -0.95 29.54
CA VAL A 226 13.89 -0.67 30.71
C VAL A 226 14.35 -1.94 31.42
N HIS A 227 13.52 -2.98 31.44
CA HIS A 227 13.86 -4.26 32.04
C HIS A 227 14.85 -5.03 31.15
N LEU A 228 14.73 -4.86 29.83
CA LEU A 228 15.70 -5.37 28.87
C LEU A 228 17.04 -4.63 29.00
N ASP A 229 17.01 -3.30 29.14
CA ASP A 229 18.20 -2.49 29.43
C ASP A 229 18.89 -2.98 30.72
N ALA A 230 18.11 -3.31 31.75
CA ALA A 230 18.64 -3.78 33.02
C ALA A 230 19.31 -5.15 32.92
N ALA A 231 18.70 -6.09 32.19
CA ALA A 231 19.30 -7.41 31.96
C ALA A 231 20.63 -7.30 31.19
N LEU A 232 20.68 -6.43 30.17
CA LEU A 232 21.91 -6.15 29.42
C LEU A 232 22.98 -5.49 30.30
N ALA A 233 22.60 -4.45 31.05
CA ALA A 233 23.49 -3.74 31.96
C ALA A 233 24.05 -4.68 33.03
N GLN A 234 23.26 -5.63 33.54
CA GLN A 234 23.71 -6.63 34.50
C GLN A 234 24.74 -7.59 33.87
N ARG A 235 24.46 -8.13 32.68
CA ARG A 235 25.41 -9.01 31.97
C ARG A 235 26.71 -8.28 31.67
N LEU A 236 26.63 -7.09 31.10
CA LEU A 236 27.80 -6.28 30.75
C LEU A 236 28.56 -5.85 32.00
N GLY A 237 27.84 -5.51 33.06
CA GLY A 237 28.41 -5.18 34.36
C GLY A 237 29.25 -6.30 34.96
N ALA A 238 28.87 -7.56 34.79
CA ALA A 238 29.68 -8.70 35.24
C ALA A 238 31.02 -8.78 34.48
N GLU A 239 31.02 -8.48 33.19
CA GLU A 239 32.23 -8.45 32.36
C GLU A 239 33.14 -7.27 32.73
N ILE A 240 32.56 -6.06 32.86
CA ILE A 240 33.29 -4.87 33.28
C ILE A 240 33.82 -5.05 34.71
N ALA A 241 33.08 -5.65 35.63
CA ALA A 241 33.54 -5.91 36.99
C ALA A 241 34.79 -6.81 37.02
N ALA A 242 34.89 -7.77 36.10
CA ALA A 242 36.02 -8.69 36.01
C ALA A 242 37.27 -8.01 35.42
N ALA A 243 37.11 -7.16 34.41
CA ALA A 243 38.21 -6.49 33.71
C ALA A 243 38.62 -5.14 34.34
N HIS A 244 37.64 -4.38 34.82
CA HIS A 244 37.71 -2.97 35.26
C HIS A 244 36.89 -2.73 36.55
N PRO A 245 37.29 -3.34 37.68
CA PRO A 245 36.49 -3.35 38.91
C PRO A 245 36.27 -1.96 39.52
N ALA A 246 37.22 -1.02 39.35
CA ALA A 246 37.11 0.33 39.89
C ALA A 246 36.05 1.15 39.14
N GLU A 247 36.06 1.06 37.81
CA GLU A 247 35.12 1.73 36.91
C GLU A 247 33.71 1.19 37.12
N TRP A 248 33.56 -0.14 37.22
CA TRP A 248 32.26 -0.76 37.52
C TRP A 248 31.72 -0.36 38.89
N SER A 249 32.55 -0.39 39.95
CA SER A 249 32.11 0.02 41.30
C SER A 249 31.56 1.44 41.31
N ARG A 250 32.17 2.34 40.55
CA ARG A 250 31.75 3.74 40.42
C ARG A 250 30.40 3.90 39.72
N ILE A 251 30.08 3.05 38.74
CA ILE A 251 28.81 3.04 37.99
C ILE A 251 27.70 2.31 38.79
N ALA A 252 28.03 1.17 39.40
CA ALA A 252 27.10 0.32 40.11
C ALA A 252 26.63 0.95 41.43
N THR A 253 27.54 1.58 42.16
CA THR A 253 27.30 2.21 43.47
C THR A 253 27.77 3.66 43.47
N PRO A 254 27.01 4.59 42.85
CA PRO A 254 27.45 5.97 42.73
C PRO A 254 27.45 6.68 44.10
N ALA A 255 28.60 7.20 44.50
CA ALA A 255 28.79 7.91 45.79
C ALA A 255 29.03 9.43 45.63
N SER A 256 29.02 9.95 44.41
CA SER A 256 29.25 11.37 44.11
C SER A 256 28.42 11.84 42.91
N ALA A 257 28.25 13.15 42.74
CA ALA A 257 27.55 13.71 41.59
C ALA A 257 28.20 13.32 40.24
N VAL A 258 29.52 13.11 40.21
CA VAL A 258 30.20 12.59 39.01
C VAL A 258 29.83 11.14 38.76
N ALA A 259 29.83 10.31 39.79
CA ALA A 259 29.47 8.89 39.68
C ALA A 259 28.00 8.71 39.25
N TRP A 260 27.09 9.56 39.73
CA TRP A 260 25.70 9.58 39.29
C TRP A 260 25.54 9.92 37.80
N ARG A 261 26.27 10.92 37.30
CA ARG A 261 26.31 11.25 35.86
C ARG A 261 26.84 10.10 35.02
N ASP A 262 27.89 9.44 35.50
CA ASP A 262 28.51 8.35 34.76
C ASP A 262 27.63 7.10 34.75
N ARG A 263 26.93 6.81 35.84
CA ARG A 263 25.84 5.84 35.83
C ARG A 263 24.80 6.18 34.77
N HIS A 264 24.27 7.41 34.78
CA HIS A 264 23.26 7.82 33.81
C HIS A 264 23.75 7.65 32.35
N ARG A 265 24.97 8.11 32.05
CA ARG A 265 25.59 7.92 30.72
C ARG A 265 25.72 6.45 30.33
N PHE A 266 26.14 5.59 31.24
CA PHE A 266 26.24 4.16 30.97
C PHE A 266 24.89 3.55 30.60
N TRP A 267 23.82 3.87 31.34
CA TRP A 267 22.47 3.38 31.04
C TRP A 267 21.94 3.88 29.70
N GLU A 268 22.18 5.14 29.34
CA GLU A 268 21.82 5.66 28.01
C GLU A 268 22.60 4.95 26.88
N ASN A 269 23.89 4.64 27.09
CA ASN A 269 24.67 3.86 26.13
C ASN A 269 24.15 2.42 25.97
N VAL A 270 23.76 1.77 27.07
CA VAL A 270 23.17 0.42 27.02
C VAL A 270 21.84 0.43 26.26
N ARG A 271 20.97 1.42 26.53
CA ARG A 271 19.71 1.57 25.78
C ARG A 271 19.97 1.81 24.29
N GLY A 272 20.87 2.74 23.96
CA GLY A 272 21.24 3.05 22.59
C GLY A 272 21.78 1.82 21.83
N ALA A 273 22.59 0.99 22.49
CA ALA A 273 23.08 -0.26 21.92
C ALA A 273 21.96 -1.26 21.66
N LYS A 274 21.04 -1.47 22.63
CA LYS A 274 19.85 -2.33 22.44
C LYS A 274 19.01 -1.87 21.25
N GLU A 275 18.73 -0.57 21.15
CA GLU A 275 17.94 0.01 20.06
C GLU A 275 18.67 -0.11 18.71
N MET A 276 19.99 0.02 18.68
CA MET A 276 20.82 -0.17 17.49
C MET A 276 20.81 -1.64 17.03
N LEU A 277 20.92 -2.59 17.95
CA LEU A 277 20.91 -4.04 17.68
C LEU A 277 19.59 -4.57 17.12
N SER A 278 18.51 -3.80 17.25
CA SER A 278 17.24 -4.10 16.55
C SER A 278 17.36 -3.91 15.02
N ARG A 279 18.42 -3.25 14.55
CA ARG A 279 18.71 -3.00 13.12
C ARG A 279 20.05 -3.59 12.67
N THR A 280 21.06 -3.59 13.54
CA THR A 280 22.42 -4.06 13.24
C THR A 280 22.78 -5.35 13.98
N GLY A 281 23.87 -6.02 13.57
CA GLY A 281 24.36 -7.23 14.24
C GLY A 281 25.23 -6.96 15.48
N THR A 282 25.86 -5.79 15.55
CA THR A 282 26.71 -5.36 16.67
C THR A 282 26.44 -3.90 17.02
N ALA A 283 26.75 -3.50 18.27
CA ALA A 283 26.65 -2.13 18.75
C ALA A 283 27.71 -1.85 19.84
N PRO A 284 28.36 -0.68 19.81
CA PRO A 284 29.31 -0.29 20.84
C PRO A 284 28.59 0.23 22.10
N VAL A 285 29.15 -0.06 23.28
CA VAL A 285 28.73 0.48 24.57
C VAL A 285 29.90 1.21 25.21
N VAL A 286 29.81 2.53 25.29
CA VAL A 286 30.83 3.35 25.97
C VAL A 286 30.65 3.25 27.48
N VAL A 287 31.73 2.93 28.18
CA VAL A 287 31.78 2.85 29.65
C VAL A 287 32.56 4.06 30.16
N PRO A 288 31.95 4.95 30.96
CA PRO A 288 32.66 6.13 31.47
C PRO A 288 33.91 5.76 32.28
N GLY A 289 35.03 6.38 31.91
CA GLY A 289 36.34 6.11 32.51
C GLY A 289 37.20 5.11 31.73
N LEU A 290 36.67 4.50 30.66
CA LEU A 290 37.41 3.66 29.72
C LEU A 290 37.45 4.33 28.35
N ASP A 291 38.59 4.19 27.67
CA ASP A 291 38.80 4.76 26.33
C ASP A 291 38.16 3.88 25.23
N GLU A 292 38.22 2.55 25.40
CA GLU A 292 37.69 1.58 24.43
C GLU A 292 36.25 1.17 24.76
N PRO A 293 35.34 1.15 23.77
CA PRO A 293 33.98 0.68 23.97
C PRO A 293 33.92 -0.85 24.06
N PHE A 294 32.95 -1.36 24.83
CA PHE A 294 32.58 -2.77 24.77
C PHE A 294 31.71 -3.03 23.54
N GLU A 295 31.94 -4.15 22.86
CA GLU A 295 31.06 -4.57 21.76
C GLU A 295 29.94 -5.48 22.31
N LEU A 296 28.70 -5.15 21.97
CA LEU A 296 27.54 -5.99 22.24
C LEU A 296 26.99 -6.51 20.91
N THR A 297 26.74 -7.82 20.84
CA THR A 297 26.18 -8.48 19.64
C THR A 297 24.68 -8.72 19.77
N ARG A 298 23.98 -8.86 18.62
CA ARG A 298 22.55 -9.21 18.60
C ARG A 298 22.30 -10.55 19.29
N ASP A 299 23.16 -11.54 19.05
CA ASP A 299 23.03 -12.86 19.69
C ASP A 299 23.13 -12.78 21.21
N GLU A 300 23.97 -11.89 21.74
CA GLU A 300 24.03 -11.64 23.19
C GLU A 300 22.78 -10.96 23.71
N LEU A 301 22.28 -9.93 23.01
CA LEU A 301 21.01 -9.30 23.34
C LEU A 301 19.89 -10.34 23.39
N GLU A 302 19.76 -11.15 22.34
CA GLU A 302 18.71 -12.16 22.22
C GLU A 302 18.81 -13.18 23.34
N ARG A 303 20.01 -13.68 23.64
CA ARG A 303 20.23 -14.66 24.72
C ARG A 303 19.87 -14.11 26.09
N VAL A 304 20.26 -12.87 26.38
CA VAL A 304 20.01 -12.21 27.68
C VAL A 304 18.53 -11.88 27.85
N THR A 305 17.84 -11.48 26.78
CA THR A 305 16.45 -11.02 26.83
C THR A 305 15.42 -12.12 26.57
N ALA A 306 15.81 -13.26 26.00
CA ALA A 306 14.91 -14.38 25.70
C ALA A 306 14.03 -14.80 26.90
N PRO A 307 14.55 -15.00 28.14
CA PRO A 307 13.70 -15.38 29.27
C PRO A 307 12.63 -14.35 29.61
N LEU A 308 12.93 -13.06 29.41
CA LEU A 308 11.98 -11.97 29.63
C LEU A 308 10.90 -11.96 28.54
N LEU A 309 11.30 -12.10 27.28
CA LEU A 309 10.36 -12.15 26.16
C LEU A 309 9.50 -13.42 26.18
N SER A 310 10.03 -14.56 26.62
CA SER A 310 9.21 -15.77 26.85
C SER A 310 8.13 -15.54 27.91
N ARG A 311 8.40 -14.75 28.95
CA ARG A 311 7.37 -14.34 29.92
C ARG A 311 6.32 -13.44 29.28
N ALA A 312 6.71 -12.53 28.39
CA ALA A 312 5.78 -11.69 27.63
C ALA A 312 4.83 -12.53 26.75
N VAL A 313 5.38 -13.52 26.04
CA VAL A 313 4.61 -14.45 25.20
C VAL A 313 3.68 -15.32 26.05
N ALA A 314 4.16 -15.82 27.19
CA ALA A 314 3.34 -16.59 28.12
C ALA A 314 2.17 -15.76 28.66
N GLU A 315 2.40 -14.49 28.99
CA GLU A 315 1.34 -13.58 29.41
C GLU A 315 0.32 -13.35 28.30
N THR A 316 0.79 -13.15 27.06
CA THR A 316 -0.08 -13.01 25.89
C THR A 316 -1.00 -14.21 25.73
N ARG A 317 -0.46 -15.43 25.85
CA ARG A 317 -1.24 -16.68 25.81
C ARG A 317 -2.31 -16.72 26.90
N LYS A 318 -1.98 -16.29 28.13
CA LYS A 318 -2.94 -16.27 29.25
C LYS A 318 -4.08 -15.28 28.99
N VAL A 319 -3.78 -14.10 28.46
CA VAL A 319 -4.81 -13.08 28.18
C VAL A 319 -5.75 -13.55 27.08
N ILE A 320 -5.22 -14.19 26.03
CA ILE A 320 -6.03 -14.84 24.99
C ILE A 320 -6.96 -15.91 25.58
N ALA A 321 -6.41 -16.79 26.42
CA ALA A 321 -7.19 -17.83 27.09
C ALA A 321 -8.26 -17.25 28.03
N ALA A 322 -7.96 -16.14 28.72
CA ALA A 322 -8.90 -15.44 29.60
C ALA A 322 -10.09 -14.81 28.84
N ALA A 323 -9.93 -14.52 27.55
CA ALA A 323 -11.04 -14.13 26.67
C ALA A 323 -11.89 -15.34 26.21
N GLY A 324 -11.54 -16.56 26.62
CA GLY A 324 -12.20 -17.79 26.18
C GLY A 324 -11.82 -18.20 24.75
N LEU A 325 -10.66 -17.76 24.26
CA LEU A 325 -10.18 -18.00 22.90
C LEU A 325 -8.87 -18.80 22.91
N ALA A 326 -8.61 -19.52 21.83
CA ALA A 326 -7.29 -20.01 21.46
C ALA A 326 -6.56 -18.99 20.56
N PRO A 327 -5.21 -19.00 20.48
CA PRO A 327 -4.49 -18.12 19.57
C PRO A 327 -4.96 -18.21 18.10
N ALA A 328 -5.32 -19.40 17.64
CA ALA A 328 -5.83 -19.63 16.29
C ALA A 328 -7.21 -18.99 16.03
N ASP A 329 -7.95 -18.62 17.08
CA ASP A 329 -9.25 -17.94 16.95
C ASP A 329 -9.10 -16.43 16.76
N LEU A 330 -7.88 -15.89 16.85
CA LEU A 330 -7.60 -14.48 16.61
C LEU A 330 -7.55 -14.19 15.11
N THR A 331 -8.29 -13.18 14.67
CA THR A 331 -8.17 -12.58 13.33
C THR A 331 -6.78 -11.95 13.13
N GLY A 332 -6.15 -11.48 14.21
CA GLY A 332 -4.81 -10.91 14.14
C GLY A 332 -4.20 -10.64 15.51
N LEU A 333 -2.87 -10.62 15.53
CA LEU A 333 -2.04 -10.19 16.66
C LEU A 333 -1.25 -8.96 16.24
N PHE A 334 -1.45 -7.84 16.92
CA PHE A 334 -0.96 -6.53 16.53
C PHE A 334 0.06 -6.01 17.53
N LEU A 335 1.25 -5.64 17.05
CA LEU A 335 2.34 -5.20 17.89
C LEU A 335 2.43 -3.67 17.88
N VAL A 336 2.34 -3.08 19.06
CA VAL A 336 2.52 -1.63 19.27
C VAL A 336 3.57 -1.41 20.37
N GLY A 337 4.04 -0.16 20.51
CA GLY A 337 5.09 0.18 21.46
C GLY A 337 6.51 -0.03 20.94
N GLY A 338 7.44 0.83 21.36
CA GLY A 338 8.81 0.89 20.82
C GLY A 338 9.64 -0.39 21.02
N SER A 339 9.40 -1.15 22.09
CA SER A 339 10.13 -2.41 22.35
C SER A 339 9.69 -3.53 21.41
N SER A 340 8.50 -3.43 20.80
CA SER A 340 8.04 -4.37 19.77
C SER A 340 8.90 -4.36 18.49
N ARG A 341 9.79 -3.37 18.32
CA ARG A 341 10.77 -3.33 17.21
C ARG A 341 11.83 -4.43 17.30
N MET A 342 12.01 -5.07 18.46
CA MET A 342 12.98 -6.16 18.61
C MET A 342 12.53 -7.40 17.82
N PRO A 343 13.30 -7.85 16.81
CA PRO A 343 12.88 -8.98 15.95
C PRO A 343 12.58 -10.27 16.74
N LEU A 344 13.32 -10.50 17.83
CA LEU A 344 13.11 -11.65 18.71
C LEU A 344 11.69 -11.69 19.32
N ALA A 345 11.08 -10.55 19.64
CA ALA A 345 9.75 -10.51 20.24
C ALA A 345 8.69 -11.04 19.26
N ALA A 346 8.69 -10.55 18.02
CA ALA A 346 7.81 -11.02 16.96
C ALA A 346 8.05 -12.51 16.63
N ARG A 347 9.32 -12.93 16.55
CA ARG A 347 9.67 -14.34 16.30
C ARG A 347 9.13 -15.27 17.38
N LEU A 348 9.34 -14.94 18.66
CA LEU A 348 8.86 -15.76 19.76
C LEU A 348 7.32 -15.81 19.82
N LEU A 349 6.63 -14.69 19.60
CA LEU A 349 5.17 -14.67 19.50
C LEU A 349 4.68 -15.60 18.39
N HIS A 350 5.29 -15.53 17.20
CA HIS A 350 4.93 -16.38 16.08
C HIS A 350 5.18 -17.87 16.37
N THR A 351 6.39 -18.22 16.80
CA THR A 351 6.79 -19.61 17.05
C THR A 351 5.95 -20.28 18.14
N GLU A 352 5.62 -19.54 19.20
CA GLU A 352 4.93 -20.09 20.35
C GLU A 352 3.40 -20.05 20.21
N LEU A 353 2.84 -18.99 19.63
CA LEU A 353 1.38 -18.81 19.52
C LEU A 353 0.82 -19.33 18.20
N GLY A 354 1.66 -19.53 17.17
CA GLY A 354 1.22 -19.94 15.83
C GLY A 354 0.50 -18.85 15.03
N VAL A 355 0.50 -17.60 15.52
CA VAL A 355 -0.13 -16.44 14.86
C VAL A 355 0.97 -15.54 14.34
N ALA A 356 0.93 -15.16 13.07
CA ALA A 356 1.88 -14.18 12.51
C ALA A 356 1.58 -12.78 13.07
N PRO A 357 2.47 -12.19 13.88
CA PRO A 357 2.26 -10.85 14.40
C PRO A 357 2.39 -9.80 13.30
N THR A 358 1.48 -8.83 13.27
CA THR A 358 1.63 -7.64 12.43
C THR A 358 2.52 -6.64 13.15
N VAL A 359 3.71 -6.41 12.60
CA VAL A 359 4.68 -5.41 13.07
C VAL A 359 4.51 -4.14 12.25
N LEU A 360 4.54 -2.99 12.91
CA LEU A 360 4.47 -1.69 12.27
C LEU A 360 5.84 -1.03 12.16
N ASP A 361 6.05 -0.24 11.11
CA ASP A 361 7.28 0.51 10.89
C ASP A 361 7.52 1.57 11.98
N GLN A 362 6.43 2.19 12.45
CA GLN A 362 6.42 3.18 13.54
C GLN A 362 5.41 2.74 14.61
N PRO A 363 5.75 1.77 15.47
CA PRO A 363 4.83 1.21 16.46
C PRO A 363 4.41 2.20 17.56
N GLU A 364 5.00 3.41 17.61
CA GLU A 364 4.67 4.50 18.52
C GLU A 364 3.57 5.48 18.06
N LEU A 365 3.23 5.54 16.77
CA LEU A 365 2.14 6.40 16.26
C LEU A 365 0.71 5.81 16.34
N PRO A 366 0.48 4.48 16.19
CA PRO A 366 -0.83 3.86 16.05
C PRO A 366 -1.84 4.25 17.11
N VAL A 367 -1.38 4.35 18.36
CA VAL A 367 -2.23 4.66 19.50
C VAL A 367 -2.76 6.09 19.38
N ALA A 368 -1.91 7.07 19.04
CA ALA A 368 -2.34 8.45 18.86
C ALA A 368 -3.21 8.62 17.59
N GLU A 369 -2.82 8.00 16.47
CA GLU A 369 -3.58 8.12 15.22
C GLU A 369 -4.94 7.42 15.28
N GLY A 370 -5.00 6.24 15.86
CA GLY A 370 -6.25 5.51 16.08
C GLY A 370 -7.15 6.17 17.12
N ALA A 371 -6.59 6.90 18.09
CA ALA A 371 -7.39 7.68 19.02
C ALA A 371 -8.16 8.82 18.34
N LEU A 372 -7.59 9.46 17.30
CA LEU A 372 -8.30 10.54 16.59
C LEU A 372 -9.61 10.09 15.96
N THR A 373 -9.75 8.80 15.64
CA THR A 373 -10.98 8.31 15.01
C THR A 373 -12.17 8.20 15.96
N ASP A 374 -11.95 8.33 17.28
CA ASP A 374 -13.00 8.44 18.29
C ASP A 374 -13.67 9.82 18.36
N LEU A 375 -13.12 10.80 17.64
CA LEU A 375 -13.75 12.11 17.51
C LEU A 375 -14.43 12.19 16.15
N PRO A 376 -15.75 12.47 16.10
CA PRO A 376 -16.47 12.59 14.85
C PRO A 376 -15.77 13.60 13.94
N THR A 377 -15.56 13.20 12.70
CA THR A 377 -15.15 14.16 11.67
C THR A 377 -16.39 15.01 11.41
N PRO A 378 -16.32 16.35 11.51
CA PRO A 378 -17.46 17.16 11.12
C PRO A 378 -17.84 16.76 9.71
N ALA A 379 -19.08 16.35 9.50
CA ALA A 379 -19.64 16.34 8.16
C ALA A 379 -19.42 17.77 7.65
N LEU A 380 -18.56 17.95 6.64
CA LEU A 380 -18.45 19.22 5.96
C LEU A 380 -19.88 19.62 5.66
N ALA A 381 -20.37 20.65 6.36
CA ALA A 381 -21.72 21.12 6.17
C ALA A 381 -21.82 21.34 4.67
N GLN A 382 -22.69 20.56 4.01
CA GLN A 382 -23.13 20.93 2.69
C GLN A 382 -23.63 22.35 2.88
N VAL A 383 -22.84 23.33 2.45
CA VAL A 383 -23.34 24.67 2.25
C VAL A 383 -24.35 24.46 1.15
N ARG A 384 -25.61 24.21 1.54
CA ARG A 384 -26.75 24.48 0.69
C ARG A 384 -26.55 25.92 0.31
N ALA A 385 -26.05 26.15 -0.90
CA ALA A 385 -26.17 27.46 -1.51
C ALA A 385 -27.63 27.88 -1.30
N PRO A 386 -27.91 29.11 -0.82
CA PRO A 386 -29.28 29.58 -0.76
C PRO A 386 -29.85 29.37 -2.15
N VAL A 387 -30.89 28.54 -2.24
CA VAL A 387 -31.69 28.43 -3.46
C VAL A 387 -32.07 29.86 -3.78
N PRO A 388 -31.69 30.43 -4.94
CA PRO A 388 -32.21 31.73 -5.34
C PRO A 388 -33.72 31.58 -5.26
N GLU A 389 -34.35 32.41 -4.44
CA GLU A 389 -35.80 32.49 -4.37
C GLU A 389 -36.31 32.55 -5.81
N ALA A 390 -37.11 31.57 -6.19
CA ALA A 390 -37.57 31.43 -7.56
C ALA A 390 -38.24 32.75 -7.94
N VAL A 391 -37.65 33.47 -8.88
CA VAL A 391 -38.34 34.59 -9.54
C VAL A 391 -39.59 33.98 -10.13
N GLN A 392 -40.73 34.25 -9.49
CA GLN A 392 -42.03 33.89 -10.01
C GLN A 392 -42.21 34.64 -11.33
N VAL A 393 -41.94 33.97 -12.44
CA VAL A 393 -42.43 34.42 -13.73
C VAL A 393 -43.95 34.31 -13.65
N GLN A 394 -44.62 35.44 -13.49
CA GLN A 394 -46.07 35.52 -13.63
C GLN A 394 -46.42 35.09 -15.06
N VAL A 395 -46.92 33.87 -15.19
CA VAL A 395 -47.61 33.41 -16.40
C VAL A 395 -48.93 34.19 -16.49
N PRO A 396 -49.18 34.97 -17.54
CA PRO A 396 -50.48 35.64 -17.69
C PRO A 396 -51.60 34.61 -17.81
N ALA A 397 -52.69 34.85 -17.09
CA ALA A 397 -53.86 33.99 -17.07
C ALA A 397 -54.48 33.79 -18.48
N PRO A 398 -55.12 32.64 -18.75
CA PRO A 398 -55.71 32.36 -20.05
C PRO A 398 -57.01 33.17 -20.24
N VAL A 399 -57.10 33.88 -21.37
CA VAL A 399 -58.33 34.53 -21.84
C VAL A 399 -59.14 33.53 -22.70
N PRO A 400 -60.48 33.46 -22.57
CA PRO A 400 -61.29 32.42 -23.20
C PRO A 400 -61.54 32.64 -24.70
N ALA A 401 -61.86 31.54 -25.39
CA ALA A 401 -62.02 31.43 -26.84
C ALA A 401 -63.25 32.15 -27.43
N ALA A 402 -63.07 32.76 -28.62
CA ALA A 402 -64.09 32.95 -29.65
C ALA A 402 -63.39 33.10 -31.02
N VAL A 403 -63.51 32.14 -31.95
CA VAL A 403 -64.49 32.02 -33.05
C VAL A 403 -64.19 32.93 -34.28
N HIS A 404 -63.93 32.24 -35.41
CA HIS A 404 -64.04 32.62 -36.84
C HIS A 404 -63.33 33.89 -37.39
N ALA A 405 -62.49 33.73 -38.41
CA ALA A 405 -62.88 33.83 -39.83
C ALA A 405 -61.64 33.89 -40.77
N GLN A 406 -61.86 33.45 -42.01
CA GLN A 406 -60.91 33.31 -43.11
C GLN A 406 -60.55 34.62 -43.85
N VAL A 407 -59.28 34.73 -44.32
CA VAL A 407 -58.80 35.23 -45.65
C VAL A 407 -58.89 36.78 -45.89
N PRO A 408 -58.15 37.48 -46.81
CA PRO A 408 -57.09 37.11 -47.80
C PRO A 408 -55.80 38.00 -47.83
N GLY A 409 -54.75 37.51 -48.52
CA GLY A 409 -54.09 38.22 -49.65
C GLY A 409 -53.18 39.45 -49.45
N ALA A 410 -51.90 39.24 -49.81
CA ALA A 410 -51.13 39.98 -50.83
C ALA A 410 -50.35 41.30 -50.51
N VAL A 411 -49.06 41.24 -50.89
CA VAL A 411 -48.10 42.22 -51.49
C VAL A 411 -47.51 43.46 -50.76
N HIS A 412 -46.16 43.48 -50.84
CA HIS A 412 -45.19 44.55 -51.18
C HIS A 412 -44.93 45.79 -50.30
N ALA A 413 -43.63 46.03 -50.04
CA ALA A 413 -42.81 47.20 -50.44
C ALA A 413 -41.67 47.43 -49.41
N GLN A 414 -40.40 47.21 -49.75
CA GLN A 414 -39.38 48.17 -50.26
C GLN A 414 -38.76 49.16 -49.24
N VAL A 415 -37.42 49.00 -49.13
CA VAL A 415 -36.24 49.82 -48.74
C VAL A 415 -36.37 51.36 -48.73
N PRO A 416 -35.51 52.13 -48.01
CA PRO A 416 -34.19 52.64 -48.54
C PRO A 416 -33.09 52.78 -47.44
N GLY A 417 -31.77 53.03 -47.62
CA GLY A 417 -30.84 53.26 -48.73
C GLY A 417 -29.47 53.85 -48.22
N ALA A 418 -28.36 53.56 -48.94
CA ALA A 418 -27.00 54.22 -49.04
C ALA A 418 -26.08 54.38 -47.79
N VAL A 419 -24.73 54.34 -47.83
CA VAL A 419 -23.75 55.18 -48.57
C VAL A 419 -22.31 54.57 -48.72
N HIS A 420 -21.72 54.73 -49.92
CA HIS A 420 -20.30 54.83 -50.42
C HIS A 420 -19.16 53.77 -50.36
N ALA A 421 -18.50 53.62 -51.53
CA ALA A 421 -17.16 53.11 -51.86
C ALA A 421 -16.36 54.23 -52.64
N PRO A 422 -15.04 54.13 -52.93
CA PRO A 422 -14.48 53.38 -54.09
C PRO A 422 -13.07 52.76 -53.81
N GLY A 423 -12.36 51.96 -54.64
CA GLY A 423 -12.48 51.46 -56.01
C GLY A 423 -11.16 50.76 -56.45
N ALA A 424 -11.15 50.25 -57.70
CA ALA A 424 -10.08 49.58 -58.48
C ALA A 424 -9.85 48.07 -58.21
N GLY A 425 -9.96 47.14 -59.18
CA GLY A 425 -10.30 47.26 -60.60
C GLY A 425 -10.25 45.87 -61.29
N ALA A 426 -11.19 45.70 -62.24
CA ALA A 426 -11.25 44.79 -63.40
C ALA A 426 -10.98 43.27 -63.22
N GLY A 427 -11.78 42.34 -63.74
CA GLY A 427 -12.92 42.36 -64.68
C GLY A 427 -13.05 40.92 -65.22
N ALA A 428 -14.13 40.21 -64.91
CA ALA A 428 -15.30 39.93 -65.77
C ALA A 428 -14.97 38.99 -66.98
N VAL A 429 -15.39 37.71 -67.03
CA VAL A 429 -16.75 37.16 -67.36
C VAL A 429 -16.99 37.26 -68.90
N PRO A 430 -17.63 36.32 -69.66
CA PRO A 430 -18.73 35.42 -69.29
C PRO A 430 -18.80 34.08 -70.12
N PRO A 431 -19.95 33.43 -70.46
CA PRO A 431 -20.21 32.03 -70.08
C PRO A 431 -20.82 31.12 -71.20
N VAL A 432 -21.24 29.87 -70.84
CA VAL A 432 -22.20 28.87 -71.46
C VAL A 432 -22.33 28.75 -73.00
N PRO A 433 -22.53 27.56 -73.63
CA PRO A 433 -23.77 26.75 -73.47
C PRO A 433 -23.71 25.22 -73.79
N ASN A 434 -24.84 24.56 -73.51
CA ASN A 434 -25.43 23.31 -74.06
C ASN A 434 -24.67 22.42 -75.09
N GLY A 435 -24.66 21.12 -74.77
CA GLY A 435 -25.07 19.99 -75.64
C GLY A 435 -24.52 19.83 -77.06
N TYR A 436 -23.66 18.83 -77.27
CA TYR A 436 -23.52 18.10 -78.54
C TYR A 436 -22.87 16.72 -78.32
N THR A 437 -23.56 15.63 -78.64
CA THR A 437 -22.96 14.41 -79.20
C THR A 437 -23.28 14.44 -80.69
N PRO A 438 -22.37 14.01 -81.60
CA PRO A 438 -22.34 12.59 -81.94
C PRO A 438 -20.96 12.09 -82.41
N ASN A 439 -20.67 10.81 -82.18
CA ASN A 439 -20.07 9.96 -83.21
C ASN A 439 -20.25 8.49 -82.83
N GLY A 440 -21.02 7.81 -83.66
CA GLY A 440 -21.06 6.36 -83.88
C GLY A 440 -21.56 6.15 -85.32
N PRO A 441 -21.83 4.92 -85.79
CA PRO A 441 -21.42 3.61 -85.26
C PRO A 441 -20.93 2.65 -86.38
N ALA A 442 -20.75 1.38 -85.98
CA ALA A 442 -20.77 0.14 -86.80
C ALA A 442 -19.59 -0.13 -87.77
N ALA A 443 -19.26 -1.35 -88.20
CA ALA A 443 -19.26 -2.72 -87.67
C ALA A 443 -18.65 -3.61 -88.79
N SER A 444 -18.19 -4.81 -88.43
CA SER A 444 -17.89 -5.99 -89.28
C SER A 444 -16.55 -6.07 -90.04
N GLY A 445 -15.87 -7.23 -89.88
CA GLY A 445 -14.73 -7.68 -90.70
C GLY A 445 -13.77 -8.68 -90.00
N THR A 446 -14.10 -9.97 -90.04
CA THR A 446 -13.19 -11.14 -89.83
C THR A 446 -12.33 -11.39 -91.10
N PRO A 447 -11.42 -12.41 -91.19
CA PRO A 447 -10.23 -12.79 -90.39
C PRO A 447 -8.96 -13.07 -91.26
N ALA A 448 -7.75 -13.20 -90.66
CA ALA A 448 -6.59 -14.02 -91.09
C ALA A 448 -5.34 -13.60 -90.27
N GLY A 449 -4.39 -14.41 -89.80
CA GLY A 449 -4.11 -15.84 -89.82
C GLY A 449 -2.72 -16.07 -89.16
N ALA A 450 -2.49 -17.29 -88.64
CA ALA A 450 -1.21 -17.84 -88.13
C ALA A 450 -0.67 -17.27 -86.78
N ALA A 451 -0.20 -18.03 -85.79
CA ALA A 451 0.07 -19.47 -85.65
C ALA A 451 0.01 -19.87 -84.17
N ALA A 452 -0.49 -21.07 -83.88
CA ALA A 452 -0.58 -21.64 -82.55
C ALA A 452 0.78 -22.18 -82.05
N ARG A 453 1.14 -21.85 -80.80
CA ARG A 453 2.04 -22.63 -79.93
C ARG A 453 1.53 -22.58 -78.48
N PRO A 454 1.73 -23.63 -77.66
CA PRO A 454 0.79 -23.97 -76.58
C PRO A 454 1.08 -23.20 -75.28
N ALA A 455 0.22 -22.23 -74.94
CA ALA A 455 0.29 -21.50 -73.67
C ALA A 455 -0.55 -22.12 -72.53
N ALA A 456 -1.22 -23.25 -72.77
CA ALA A 456 -2.11 -23.88 -71.78
C ALA A 456 -1.36 -24.51 -70.59
N ARG A 457 -0.09 -24.90 -70.76
CA ARG A 457 0.70 -25.45 -69.64
C ARG A 457 1.12 -24.39 -68.63
N ARG A 458 1.52 -23.18 -69.06
CA ARG A 458 1.98 -22.12 -68.14
C ARG A 458 0.85 -21.52 -67.30
N ALA A 459 -0.34 -21.32 -67.87
CA ALA A 459 -1.49 -20.85 -67.11
C ALA A 459 -1.94 -21.87 -66.05
N TRP A 460 -1.86 -23.16 -66.38
CA TRP A 460 -2.17 -24.23 -65.42
C TRP A 460 -1.13 -24.32 -64.29
N TRP A 461 0.17 -24.14 -64.59
CA TRP A 461 1.22 -24.08 -63.57
C TRP A 461 1.11 -22.86 -62.66
N ILE A 462 0.68 -21.70 -63.19
CA ILE A 462 0.45 -20.48 -62.38
C ILE A 462 -0.80 -20.65 -61.50
N ALA A 463 -1.88 -21.20 -62.04
CA ALA A 463 -3.09 -21.49 -61.26
C ALA A 463 -2.83 -22.56 -60.19
N ALA A 464 -2.09 -23.62 -60.52
CA ALA A 464 -1.69 -24.65 -59.58
C ALA A 464 -0.76 -24.08 -58.48
N ALA A 465 0.20 -23.22 -58.83
CA ALA A 465 1.05 -22.55 -57.86
C ALA A 465 0.25 -21.62 -56.94
N ALA A 466 -0.74 -20.90 -57.47
CA ALA A 466 -1.63 -20.05 -56.68
C ALA A 466 -2.51 -20.87 -55.72
N VAL A 467 -3.04 -22.02 -56.16
CA VAL A 467 -3.81 -22.94 -55.30
C VAL A 467 -2.93 -23.56 -54.23
N VAL A 468 -1.70 -23.97 -54.54
CA VAL A 468 -0.75 -24.50 -53.56
C VAL A 468 -0.32 -23.42 -52.56
N ALA A 469 -0.09 -22.18 -53.01
CA ALA A 469 0.21 -21.06 -52.13
C ALA A 469 -0.99 -20.73 -51.22
N LEU A 470 -2.22 -20.73 -51.76
CA LEU A 470 -3.44 -20.50 -50.98
C LEU A 470 -3.68 -21.63 -49.98
N ALA A 471 -3.48 -22.89 -50.39
CA ALA A 471 -3.56 -24.04 -49.49
C ALA A 471 -2.47 -24.00 -48.42
N GLY A 472 -1.26 -23.51 -48.75
CA GLY A 472 -0.19 -23.26 -47.80
C GLY A 472 -0.55 -22.15 -46.80
N VAL A 473 -1.15 -21.05 -47.24
CA VAL A 473 -1.63 -19.96 -46.37
C VAL A 473 -2.80 -20.41 -45.50
N VAL A 474 -3.75 -21.19 -46.04
CA VAL A 474 -4.85 -21.76 -45.28
C VAL A 474 -4.34 -22.78 -44.28
N LEU A 475 -3.42 -23.67 -44.65
CA LEU A 475 -2.82 -24.63 -43.75
C LEU A 475 -1.98 -23.93 -42.66
N ALA A 476 -1.20 -22.92 -43.02
CA ALA A 476 -0.47 -22.10 -42.06
C ALA A 476 -1.41 -21.31 -41.14
N GLY A 477 -2.53 -20.80 -41.68
CA GLY A 477 -3.57 -20.12 -40.91
C GLY A 477 -4.30 -21.07 -39.96
N VAL A 478 -4.65 -22.27 -40.41
CA VAL A 478 -5.22 -23.33 -39.58
C VAL A 478 -4.22 -23.73 -38.51
N LEU A 479 -2.96 -24.03 -38.86
CA LEU A 479 -1.92 -24.34 -37.89
C LEU A 479 -1.69 -23.21 -36.90
N TYR A 480 -1.71 -21.94 -37.33
CA TYR A 480 -1.57 -20.79 -36.45
C TYR A 480 -2.77 -20.64 -35.50
N LEU A 481 -3.99 -20.86 -35.98
CA LEU A 481 -5.22 -20.77 -35.19
C LEU A 481 -5.44 -22.00 -34.29
N THR A 482 -4.91 -23.16 -34.64
CA THR A 482 -5.01 -24.40 -33.86
C THR A 482 -3.77 -24.65 -32.98
N ARG A 483 -2.68 -23.88 -33.15
CA ARG A 483 -1.50 -23.99 -32.30
C ARG A 483 -1.87 -23.57 -30.90
N GLU A 484 -1.59 -24.45 -29.93
CA GLU A 484 -1.69 -24.07 -28.52
C GLU A 484 -0.66 -22.97 -28.25
N ARG A 485 -1.16 -21.78 -27.89
CA ARG A 485 -0.33 -20.59 -27.64
C ARG A 485 0.57 -20.77 -26.41
N TYR A 486 0.13 -21.57 -25.44
CA TYR A 486 0.80 -21.87 -24.18
C TYR A 486 0.73 -23.39 -23.90
N PRO A 487 1.60 -24.19 -24.56
CA PRO A 487 1.67 -25.64 -24.31
C PRO A 487 2.25 -25.95 -22.92
N ASP A 488 2.15 -27.21 -22.49
CA ASP A 488 2.87 -27.72 -21.31
C ASP A 488 4.37 -27.47 -21.49
N LEU A 489 4.99 -26.72 -20.58
CA LEU A 489 6.44 -26.55 -20.59
C LEU A 489 7.12 -27.86 -20.21
N ASP A 490 8.17 -28.25 -20.92
CA ASP A 490 9.01 -29.40 -20.55
C ASP A 490 9.94 -28.99 -19.40
N PHE A 491 9.33 -28.86 -18.21
CA PHE A 491 9.98 -28.52 -16.97
C PHE A 491 11.12 -29.51 -16.65
N ARG A 492 12.34 -28.97 -16.46
CA ARG A 492 13.53 -29.73 -16.07
C ARG A 492 13.95 -29.42 -14.63
N PRO A 493 14.61 -30.36 -13.94
CA PRO A 493 15.23 -30.06 -12.66
C PRO A 493 16.09 -28.80 -12.74
N ILE A 494 15.84 -27.85 -11.84
CA ILE A 494 16.46 -26.53 -11.91
C ILE A 494 17.98 -26.65 -11.89
N SER A 495 18.59 -26.01 -12.88
CA SER A 495 20.03 -25.97 -13.06
C SER A 495 20.51 -24.53 -12.94
N PRO A 496 21.38 -24.22 -11.96
CA PRO A 496 21.87 -22.87 -11.78
C PRO A 496 22.79 -22.48 -12.93
N LEU A 497 22.64 -21.26 -13.42
CA LEU A 497 23.63 -20.58 -14.23
C LEU A 497 24.72 -19.98 -13.33
N ARG A 498 25.77 -19.45 -13.95
CA ARG A 498 26.86 -18.79 -13.23
C ARG A 498 26.30 -17.67 -12.33
N PRO A 499 26.53 -17.72 -11.01
CA PRO A 499 26.10 -16.66 -10.11
C PRO A 499 26.78 -15.32 -10.43
N ILE A 500 26.05 -14.23 -10.25
CA ILE A 500 26.52 -12.86 -10.46
C ILE A 500 26.73 -12.21 -9.10
N LEU A 501 27.91 -11.65 -8.86
CA LEU A 501 28.25 -11.05 -7.58
C LEU A 501 27.53 -9.70 -7.39
N ALA A 502 26.93 -9.53 -6.22
CA ALA A 502 26.36 -8.28 -5.73
C ALA A 502 27.39 -7.46 -4.91
N GLY A 503 28.69 -7.65 -5.14
CA GLY A 503 29.77 -6.98 -4.41
C GLY A 503 30.35 -7.80 -3.25
N GLU A 504 31.23 -7.17 -2.46
CA GLU A 504 31.98 -7.80 -1.35
C GLU A 504 31.14 -7.92 -0.06
N ASP A 505 30.28 -6.92 0.18
CA ASP A 505 29.42 -6.82 1.35
C ASP A 505 28.09 -7.57 1.16
N ARG A 506 27.42 -7.95 2.26
CA ARG A 506 26.06 -8.52 2.23
C ARG A 506 25.05 -7.37 2.08
N PRO A 507 24.34 -7.23 0.95
CA PRO A 507 23.37 -6.14 0.77
C PRO A 507 22.17 -6.30 1.69
N THR A 508 21.56 -5.20 2.14
CA THR A 508 20.34 -5.26 2.96
C THR A 508 19.16 -5.79 2.17
N ASP A 509 19.09 -5.45 0.89
CA ASP A 509 17.97 -5.77 -0.01
C ASP A 509 18.50 -6.24 -1.37
N MET A 510 17.70 -7.02 -2.08
CA MET A 510 18.03 -7.53 -3.40
C MET A 510 16.80 -7.43 -4.28
N PHE A 511 16.94 -6.87 -5.48
CA PHE A 511 15.85 -6.65 -6.41
C PHE A 511 16.17 -7.31 -7.74
N THR A 512 15.18 -7.93 -8.37
CA THR A 512 15.34 -8.51 -9.70
C THR A 512 14.17 -8.14 -10.60
N ALA A 513 14.42 -8.07 -11.90
CA ALA A 513 13.40 -7.96 -12.94
C ALA A 513 13.85 -8.72 -14.21
N LEU A 514 12.93 -9.42 -14.86
CA LEU A 514 13.20 -10.19 -16.08
C LEU A 514 12.34 -9.72 -17.25
N LEU A 515 12.92 -9.14 -18.28
CA LEU A 515 12.18 -8.78 -19.48
C LEU A 515 12.91 -9.34 -20.70
N GLU A 516 12.20 -10.15 -21.49
CA GLU A 516 12.75 -10.83 -22.66
C GLU A 516 14.01 -11.65 -22.30
N ASP A 517 15.13 -11.38 -22.96
CA ASP A 517 16.43 -12.06 -22.79
C ASP A 517 17.36 -11.33 -21.78
N ARG A 518 16.82 -10.39 -20.99
CA ARG A 518 17.57 -9.60 -20.01
C ARG A 518 17.10 -9.82 -18.58
N ALA A 519 18.07 -9.99 -17.69
CA ALA A 519 17.90 -9.90 -16.26
C ALA A 519 18.49 -8.59 -15.75
N TYR A 520 17.70 -7.84 -15.00
CA TYR A 520 18.15 -6.64 -14.30
C TYR A 520 18.17 -6.93 -12.81
N LEU A 521 19.30 -6.71 -12.19
CA LEU A 521 19.60 -7.07 -10.81
C LEU A 521 20.00 -5.78 -10.10
N ALA A 522 19.49 -5.53 -8.91
CA ALA A 522 19.87 -4.35 -8.16
C ALA A 522 19.99 -4.61 -6.67
N TYR A 523 20.91 -3.90 -6.04
CA TYR A 523 21.12 -3.99 -4.60
C TYR A 523 21.66 -2.66 -4.06
N PRO A 524 21.26 -2.24 -2.85
CA PRO A 524 21.77 -1.05 -2.23
C PRO A 524 23.22 -1.27 -1.81
N VAL A 525 24.09 -0.34 -2.19
CA VAL A 525 25.45 -0.21 -1.64
C VAL A 525 25.37 0.51 -0.28
N ASP A 526 24.49 1.51 -0.21
CA ASP A 526 24.05 2.17 1.02
C ASP A 526 22.69 2.83 0.80
N ARG A 527 22.23 3.65 1.75
CA ARG A 527 20.93 4.35 1.68
C ARG A 527 20.75 5.21 0.44
N THR A 528 21.84 5.81 -0.05
CA THR A 528 21.83 6.78 -1.15
C THR A 528 22.29 6.19 -2.48
N ARG A 529 22.93 5.01 -2.46
CA ARG A 529 23.54 4.40 -3.65
C ARG A 529 23.01 3.01 -3.89
N ILE A 530 22.58 2.75 -5.12
CA ILE A 530 22.17 1.44 -5.61
C ILE A 530 23.03 1.04 -6.80
N GLU A 531 23.41 -0.22 -6.84
CA GLU A 531 24.08 -0.78 -8.00
C GLU A 531 23.06 -1.58 -8.81
N VAL A 532 23.03 -1.35 -10.12
CA VAL A 532 22.16 -2.02 -11.07
C VAL A 532 23.03 -2.75 -12.08
N ILE A 533 22.74 -4.02 -12.31
CA ILE A 533 23.46 -4.90 -13.21
C ILE A 533 22.47 -5.40 -14.26
N ALA A 534 22.83 -5.31 -15.54
CA ALA A 534 22.15 -6.07 -16.57
C ALA A 534 22.95 -7.32 -16.92
N ALA A 535 22.27 -8.44 -17.02
CA ALA A 535 22.83 -9.71 -17.46
C ALA A 535 21.98 -10.31 -18.58
N ASP A 536 22.64 -11.10 -19.41
CA ASP A 536 22.00 -12.01 -20.34
C ASP A 536 21.24 -13.09 -19.57
N ALA A 537 19.94 -13.20 -19.81
CA ALA A 537 19.09 -14.12 -19.05
C ALA A 537 19.44 -15.59 -19.37
N GLY A 538 19.84 -15.90 -20.61
CA GLY A 538 20.18 -17.26 -21.04
C GLY A 538 21.54 -17.77 -20.55
N THR A 539 22.52 -16.87 -20.39
CA THR A 539 23.90 -17.24 -20.03
C THR A 539 24.34 -16.76 -18.64
N GLY A 540 23.63 -15.82 -18.03
CA GLY A 540 24.08 -15.13 -16.81
C GLY A 540 25.26 -14.18 -17.04
N GLN A 541 25.64 -13.90 -18.28
CA GLN A 541 26.75 -13.01 -18.59
C GLN A 541 26.37 -11.56 -18.31
N GLU A 542 27.08 -10.92 -17.37
CA GLU A 542 26.99 -9.48 -17.13
C GLU A 542 27.28 -8.68 -18.42
N LYS A 543 26.39 -7.75 -18.75
CA LYS A 543 26.50 -6.85 -19.90
C LYS A 543 26.99 -5.47 -19.49
N TRP A 544 26.42 -4.95 -18.41
CA TRP A 544 26.84 -3.70 -17.81
C TRP A 544 26.47 -3.68 -16.33
N ARG A 545 27.18 -2.82 -15.60
CA ARG A 545 26.96 -2.52 -14.18
C ARG A 545 27.04 -1.02 -14.01
N HIS A 546 26.02 -0.45 -13.39
CA HIS A 546 25.88 0.98 -13.20
C HIS A 546 25.55 1.28 -11.74
N ARG A 547 26.34 2.16 -11.13
CA ARG A 547 26.07 2.65 -9.78
C ARG A 547 25.37 3.97 -9.88
N THR A 548 24.14 4.00 -9.38
CA THR A 548 23.32 5.20 -9.33
C THR A 548 23.42 5.84 -7.95
N ILE A 549 23.32 7.16 -7.89
CA ILE A 549 23.23 7.93 -6.65
C ILE A 549 21.87 8.61 -6.61
N SER A 550 21.17 8.50 -5.48
CA SER A 550 19.93 9.20 -5.19
C SER A 550 20.17 10.21 -4.09
N THR A 551 19.67 11.43 -4.27
CA THR A 551 19.73 12.49 -3.27
C THR A 551 18.52 12.50 -2.34
N GLY A 552 17.49 11.71 -2.66
CA GLY A 552 16.25 11.59 -1.90
C GLY A 552 15.92 10.15 -1.47
N ALA A 553 16.88 9.23 -1.49
CA ALA A 553 16.68 7.86 -1.01
C ALA A 553 17.13 7.72 0.46
N ASP A 554 16.22 7.25 1.30
CA ASP A 554 16.54 6.69 2.62
C ASP A 554 16.56 5.14 2.59
N ARG A 555 15.84 4.56 1.62
CA ARG A 555 15.75 3.13 1.27
C ARG A 555 15.46 3.00 -0.24
N TRP A 556 15.40 1.78 -0.76
CA TRP A 556 15.10 1.50 -2.17
C TRP A 556 13.88 0.59 -2.29
N ALA A 557 12.99 0.87 -3.27
CA ALA A 557 11.80 0.07 -3.53
C ALA A 557 12.06 -1.04 -4.57
N GLY A 558 13.01 -0.82 -5.49
CA GLY A 558 13.47 -1.82 -6.43
C GLY A 558 13.60 -1.32 -7.86
N VAL A 559 13.54 -2.26 -8.81
CA VAL A 559 13.71 -2.01 -10.24
C VAL A 559 12.56 -2.57 -11.05
N VAL A 560 12.21 -1.87 -12.14
CA VAL A 560 11.21 -2.31 -13.12
C VAL A 560 11.86 -2.36 -14.50
N ALA A 561 11.83 -3.52 -15.13
CA ALA A 561 12.29 -3.70 -16.50
C ALA A 561 11.23 -3.21 -17.49
N LEU A 562 11.62 -2.33 -18.41
CA LEU A 562 10.75 -1.73 -19.43
C LEU A 562 11.34 -1.95 -20.83
N PRO A 563 10.54 -1.91 -21.90
CA PRO A 563 11.06 -1.97 -23.26
C PRO A 563 12.12 -0.88 -23.51
N GLY A 564 13.38 -1.31 -23.62
CA GLY A 564 14.52 -0.41 -23.83
C GLY A 564 14.91 0.47 -22.64
N ALA A 565 14.36 0.27 -21.43
CA ALA A 565 14.75 1.05 -20.25
C ALA A 565 14.64 0.25 -18.93
N VAL A 566 15.22 0.77 -17.85
CA VAL A 566 15.08 0.23 -16.50
C VAL A 566 14.74 1.38 -15.56
N ALA A 567 13.59 1.30 -14.90
CA ALA A 567 13.23 2.24 -13.85
C ALA A 567 13.82 1.77 -12.52
N VAL A 568 14.46 2.68 -11.80
CA VAL A 568 15.00 2.48 -10.45
C VAL A 568 14.24 3.39 -9.51
N LEU A 569 13.65 2.80 -8.48
CA LEU A 569 12.74 3.47 -7.55
C LEU A 569 13.40 3.58 -6.18
N ALA A 570 13.68 4.81 -5.75
CA ALA A 570 13.97 5.09 -4.36
C ALA A 570 12.71 4.89 -3.51
N ASP A 571 12.88 4.76 -2.20
CA ASP A 571 11.80 4.63 -1.24
C ASP A 571 12.07 5.49 0.00
N VAL A 572 11.00 5.93 0.67
CA VAL A 572 11.04 6.91 1.76
C VAL A 572 9.97 6.61 2.80
N TYR A 573 10.24 6.99 4.04
CA TYR A 573 9.40 6.64 5.20
C TYR A 573 8.05 7.38 5.28
N SER A 574 7.82 8.42 4.48
CA SER A 574 6.61 9.24 4.54
C SER A 574 6.11 9.57 3.14
N ASP A 575 4.79 9.54 2.99
CA ASP A 575 4.05 9.83 1.77
C ASP A 575 4.42 11.20 1.16
N ASP A 576 4.67 12.22 1.99
CA ASP A 576 4.99 13.59 1.54
C ASP A 576 6.47 13.79 1.15
N THR A 577 7.35 12.84 1.47
CA THR A 577 8.80 12.98 1.25
C THR A 577 9.16 12.74 -0.22
N PRO A 578 9.94 13.63 -0.87
CA PRO A 578 10.44 13.38 -2.22
C PRO A 578 11.40 12.18 -2.26
N ARG A 579 11.21 11.31 -3.24
CA ARG A 579 12.07 10.17 -3.60
C ARG A 579 12.43 10.24 -5.08
N ASP A 580 13.60 9.73 -5.45
CA ASP A 580 14.05 9.73 -6.84
C ASP A 580 13.44 8.56 -7.64
N LEU A 581 12.85 8.87 -8.79
CA LEU A 581 12.62 7.93 -9.89
C LEU A 581 13.71 8.16 -10.94
N ILE A 582 14.50 7.12 -11.22
CA ILE A 582 15.67 7.22 -12.09
C ILE A 582 15.47 6.26 -13.26
N MET A 583 15.66 6.75 -14.48
CA MET A 583 15.47 5.96 -15.69
C MET A 583 16.82 5.66 -16.35
N LEU A 584 17.18 4.39 -16.44
CA LEU A 584 18.40 3.93 -17.09
C LEU A 584 18.10 3.39 -18.48
N ASP A 585 19.06 3.52 -19.38
CA ASP A 585 19.04 2.85 -20.68
C ASP A 585 19.30 1.34 -20.52
N ALA A 586 18.40 0.50 -21.05
CA ALA A 586 18.50 -0.95 -20.91
C ALA A 586 19.76 -1.55 -21.55
N GLY A 587 20.27 -0.95 -22.63
CA GLY A 587 21.41 -1.49 -23.38
C GLY A 587 22.76 -1.09 -22.79
N THR A 588 22.85 0.09 -22.20
CA THR A 588 24.12 0.71 -21.78
C THR A 588 24.21 0.98 -20.28
N GLY A 589 23.10 0.99 -19.55
CA GLY A 589 23.02 1.38 -18.14
C GLY A 589 23.14 2.89 -17.89
N ALA A 590 23.27 3.71 -18.94
CA ALA A 590 23.40 5.16 -18.78
C ALA A 590 22.09 5.77 -18.24
N GLU A 591 22.21 6.68 -17.26
CA GLU A 591 21.06 7.47 -16.78
C GLU A 591 20.53 8.35 -17.91
N ARG A 592 19.26 8.15 -18.29
CA ARG A 592 18.56 8.95 -19.29
C ARG A 592 18.03 10.23 -18.66
N TRP A 593 17.38 10.09 -17.52
CA TRP A 593 16.79 11.17 -16.76
C TRP A 593 16.47 10.70 -15.34
N ARG A 594 16.27 11.68 -14.45
CA ARG A 594 15.79 11.48 -13.09
C ARG A 594 14.73 12.49 -12.73
N ARG A 595 13.82 12.12 -11.84
CA ARG A 595 12.76 13.02 -11.37
C ARG A 595 12.41 12.74 -9.92
N PRO A 596 12.23 13.78 -9.08
CA PRO A 596 11.64 13.60 -7.77
C PRO A 596 10.14 13.28 -7.91
N ILE A 597 9.70 12.24 -7.23
CA ILE A 597 8.29 11.86 -7.01
C ILE A 597 8.05 11.80 -5.50
N ARG A 598 6.80 11.66 -5.04
CA ARG A 598 6.48 11.49 -3.61
C ARG A 598 6.22 10.02 -3.25
N GLY A 599 6.14 9.73 -1.95
CA GLY A 599 5.92 8.38 -1.44
C GLY A 599 4.57 7.79 -1.86
N ASP A 600 3.53 8.61 -1.84
CA ASP A 600 2.16 8.22 -2.23
C ASP A 600 1.89 8.32 -3.75
N ASP A 601 2.81 8.89 -4.53
CA ASP A 601 2.66 8.99 -5.98
C ASP A 601 2.69 7.59 -6.62
N GLY A 602 1.71 7.35 -7.50
CA GLY A 602 1.64 6.14 -8.31
C GLY A 602 2.43 6.31 -9.62
N VAL A 603 3.12 5.26 -10.06
CA VAL A 603 3.84 5.25 -11.35
C VAL A 603 3.27 4.15 -12.23
N LEU A 604 2.67 4.53 -13.36
CA LEU A 604 2.13 3.62 -14.37
C LEU A 604 2.98 3.71 -15.64
N TYR A 605 3.32 2.56 -16.21
CA TYR A 605 4.17 2.50 -17.39
C TYR A 605 3.32 2.16 -18.62
N GLY A 606 3.44 2.97 -19.67
CA GLY A 606 2.98 2.66 -21.02
C GLY A 606 4.15 2.38 -21.97
N ALA A 607 3.87 2.11 -23.25
CA ALA A 607 4.91 1.79 -24.23
C ALA A 607 5.88 2.97 -24.50
N ARG A 608 5.36 4.20 -24.50
CA ARG A 608 6.14 5.43 -24.77
C ARG A 608 6.04 6.48 -23.68
N THR A 609 4.98 6.40 -22.88
CA THR A 609 4.65 7.42 -21.88
C THR A 609 4.51 6.74 -20.51
N LEU A 610 5.18 7.31 -19.53
CA LEU A 610 5.00 6.99 -18.11
C LEU A 610 4.00 7.97 -17.53
N VAL A 611 3.01 7.48 -16.79
CA VAL A 611 2.00 8.31 -16.13
C VAL A 611 2.28 8.34 -14.64
N LEU A 612 2.60 9.52 -14.14
CA LEU A 612 2.72 9.83 -12.72
C LEU A 612 1.34 10.24 -12.19
N VAL A 613 0.87 9.54 -11.17
CA VAL A 613 -0.32 9.90 -10.39
C VAL A 613 0.16 10.78 -9.23
N ASP A 614 0.24 12.09 -9.48
CA ASP A 614 0.67 13.11 -8.51
C ASP A 614 -0.49 13.39 -7.55
N ARG A 615 -0.57 12.60 -6.47
CA ARG A 615 -1.72 12.62 -5.54
C ARG A 615 -1.75 13.89 -4.72
N ASN A 616 -0.58 14.38 -4.32
CA ASN A 616 -0.45 15.62 -3.58
C ASN A 616 -0.91 16.84 -4.42
N ALA A 617 -0.57 16.91 -5.71
CA ALA A 617 -1.07 17.98 -6.57
C ALA A 617 -2.46 17.69 -7.16
N GLY A 618 -3.01 16.49 -6.96
CA GLY A 618 -4.33 16.12 -7.46
C GLY A 618 -4.41 16.05 -8.98
N ARG A 619 -3.40 15.47 -9.66
CA ARG A 619 -3.34 15.41 -11.13
C ARG A 619 -2.60 14.18 -11.64
N LEU A 620 -2.81 13.88 -12.91
CA LEU A 620 -2.00 12.94 -13.69
C LEU A 620 -1.00 13.71 -14.55
N VAL A 621 0.21 13.18 -14.69
CA VAL A 621 1.28 13.77 -15.50
C VAL A 621 1.87 12.69 -16.41
N GLY A 622 1.74 12.88 -17.73
CA GLY A 622 2.37 12.01 -18.72
C GLY A 622 3.77 12.48 -19.06
N LEU A 623 4.75 11.59 -18.91
CA LEU A 623 6.17 11.81 -19.17
C LEU A 623 6.64 10.92 -20.31
N ASP A 624 7.39 11.46 -21.26
CA ASP A 624 8.04 10.66 -22.30
C ASP A 624 9.06 9.72 -21.64
N LEU A 625 8.89 8.42 -21.83
CA LEU A 625 9.69 7.42 -21.12
C LEU A 625 11.19 7.51 -21.47
N ARG A 626 11.53 8.00 -22.66
CA ARG A 626 12.91 8.09 -23.14
C ARG A 626 13.62 9.34 -22.62
N THR A 627 12.92 10.47 -22.54
CA THR A 627 13.51 11.80 -22.25
C THR A 627 13.16 12.33 -20.87
N GLY A 628 12.06 11.88 -20.26
CA GLY A 628 11.54 12.40 -19.00
C GLY A 628 10.71 13.69 -19.17
N ASP A 629 10.63 14.20 -20.39
CA ASP A 629 9.90 15.43 -20.71
C ASP A 629 8.40 15.25 -20.48
N GLN A 630 7.79 16.25 -19.85
CA GLN A 630 6.35 16.25 -19.65
C GLN A 630 5.63 16.45 -20.98
N ARG A 631 4.80 15.47 -21.37
CA ARG A 631 3.99 15.50 -22.60
C ARG A 631 2.63 16.13 -22.36
N TRP A 632 2.01 15.83 -21.22
CA TRP A 632 0.67 16.29 -20.88
C TRP A 632 0.45 16.28 -19.36
N THR A 633 -0.57 17.00 -18.92
CA THR A 633 -1.07 16.95 -17.55
C THR A 633 -2.60 16.98 -17.56
N LEU A 634 -3.21 16.29 -16.60
CA LEU A 634 -4.66 16.17 -16.49
C LEU A 634 -5.05 16.26 -15.01
N ASP A 635 -5.80 17.30 -14.64
CA ASP A 635 -6.26 17.46 -13.26
C ASP A 635 -7.28 16.37 -12.87
N SER A 636 -7.12 15.84 -11.65
CA SER A 636 -8.03 14.84 -11.12
C SER A 636 -9.42 15.44 -10.87
N PRO A 637 -10.49 14.65 -11.04
CA PRO A 637 -11.83 15.08 -10.65
C PRO A 637 -11.86 15.48 -9.16
N GLN A 638 -12.59 16.56 -8.87
CA GLN A 638 -12.73 17.09 -7.51
C GLN A 638 -14.18 16.90 -7.05
N ASP A 639 -14.37 16.37 -5.85
CA ASP A 639 -15.70 16.28 -5.25
C ASP A 639 -16.15 17.61 -4.60
N SER A 640 -17.36 17.64 -4.04
CA SER A 640 -17.90 18.84 -3.38
C SER A 640 -17.12 19.28 -2.13
N SER A 641 -16.30 18.40 -1.54
CA SER A 641 -15.43 18.71 -0.39
C SER A 641 -14.09 19.31 -0.80
N GLY A 642 -13.80 19.32 -2.11
CA GLY A 642 -12.52 19.73 -2.64
C GLY A 642 -11.49 18.59 -2.71
N SER A 643 -11.87 17.35 -2.39
CA SER A 643 -10.99 16.18 -2.48
C SER A 643 -10.71 15.83 -3.93
N THR A 644 -9.42 15.63 -4.25
CA THR A 644 -8.92 15.21 -5.57
C THR A 644 -8.43 13.75 -5.57
N ARG A 645 -8.79 12.98 -4.53
CA ARG A 645 -8.39 11.57 -4.42
C ARG A 645 -8.84 10.80 -5.66
N THR A 646 -7.97 9.92 -6.14
CA THR A 646 -8.23 9.14 -7.34
C THR A 646 -7.52 7.80 -7.29
N SER A 647 -8.14 6.78 -7.89
CA SER A 647 -7.49 5.53 -8.25
C SER A 647 -7.35 5.46 -9.77
N VAL A 648 -6.25 4.88 -10.24
CA VAL A 648 -5.93 4.80 -11.67
C VAL A 648 -5.49 3.39 -12.00
N TYR A 649 -6.15 2.79 -12.99
CA TYR A 649 -5.93 1.40 -13.40
C TYR A 649 -5.54 1.35 -14.88
N PRO A 650 -4.47 0.63 -15.26
CA PRO A 650 -4.21 0.36 -16.67
C PRO A 650 -5.29 -0.54 -17.25
N VAL A 651 -5.73 -0.26 -18.48
CA VAL A 651 -6.62 -1.15 -19.22
C VAL A 651 -5.80 -2.34 -19.72
N THR A 652 -5.83 -3.45 -18.99
CA THR A 652 -5.03 -4.63 -19.31
C THR A 652 -5.53 -5.32 -20.57
N ARG A 653 -4.61 -5.92 -21.33
CA ARG A 653 -4.88 -6.71 -22.54
C ARG A 653 -4.65 -8.19 -22.30
N ASP A 654 -5.16 -9.05 -23.18
CA ASP A 654 -4.92 -10.50 -23.17
C ASP A 654 -3.44 -10.85 -22.95
N ALA A 655 -2.52 -10.14 -23.61
CA ALA A 655 -1.08 -10.37 -23.48
C ALA A 655 -0.53 -10.11 -22.06
N ALA A 656 -1.06 -9.10 -21.35
CA ALA A 656 -0.63 -8.78 -19.99
C ALA A 656 -1.14 -9.81 -18.98
N VAL A 657 -2.41 -10.18 -19.05
CA VAL A 657 -3.02 -11.17 -18.15
C VAL A 657 -2.54 -12.60 -18.44
N ALA A 658 -2.13 -12.90 -19.67
CA ALA A 658 -1.52 -14.17 -20.05
C ALA A 658 -0.02 -14.24 -19.75
N GLY A 659 0.64 -13.11 -19.44
CA GLY A 659 2.05 -13.05 -19.06
C GLY A 659 2.29 -13.38 -17.58
N PRO A 660 3.54 -13.27 -17.11
CA PRO A 660 3.89 -13.62 -15.74
C PRO A 660 3.18 -12.73 -14.73
N SER A 661 2.80 -13.31 -13.59
CA SER A 661 2.22 -12.56 -12.47
C SER A 661 3.27 -12.12 -11.46
N GLY A 662 2.93 -11.15 -10.61
CA GLY A 662 3.57 -10.97 -9.31
C GLY A 662 3.07 -12.01 -8.29
N LEU A 663 3.55 -11.89 -7.05
CA LEU A 663 3.10 -12.73 -5.92
C LEU A 663 1.63 -12.51 -5.56
N THR A 664 1.05 -11.36 -5.92
CA THR A 664 -0.36 -11.01 -5.69
C THR A 664 -1.30 -11.43 -6.83
N GLY A 665 -0.80 -12.14 -7.84
CA GLY A 665 -1.59 -12.62 -8.99
C GLY A 665 -1.78 -11.62 -10.14
N GLY A 666 -1.62 -10.32 -9.86
CA GLY A 666 -1.67 -9.26 -10.88
C GLY A 666 -0.56 -9.40 -11.94
N PRO A 667 -0.77 -8.88 -13.17
CA PRO A 667 0.24 -8.96 -14.23
C PRO A 667 1.49 -8.18 -13.84
N ARG A 668 2.67 -8.80 -13.98
CA ARG A 668 3.95 -8.15 -13.71
C ARG A 668 4.26 -7.05 -14.73
N TYR A 669 3.75 -7.21 -15.96
CA TYR A 669 3.93 -6.28 -17.07
C TYR A 669 2.58 -5.83 -17.63
N PRO A 670 1.85 -4.94 -16.92
CA PRO A 670 0.49 -4.53 -17.29
C PRO A 670 0.39 -3.80 -18.65
N TRP A 671 1.52 -3.30 -19.18
CA TRP A 671 1.58 -2.63 -20.48
C TRP A 671 1.68 -3.56 -21.69
N LEU A 672 1.88 -4.87 -21.49
CA LEU A 672 1.97 -5.82 -22.60
C LEU A 672 0.67 -5.85 -23.41
N GLY A 673 0.82 -5.85 -24.74
CA GLY A 673 -0.31 -5.81 -25.69
C GLY A 673 -0.79 -4.40 -26.03
N ASP A 674 0.03 -3.37 -25.83
CA ASP A 674 -0.28 -1.96 -26.13
C ASP A 674 -1.48 -1.43 -25.34
N ALA A 675 -1.40 -1.51 -24.00
CA ALA A 675 -2.35 -0.87 -23.10
C ALA A 675 -2.26 0.67 -23.19
N GLY A 676 -2.84 1.25 -24.24
CA GLY A 676 -2.83 2.69 -24.51
C GLY A 676 -3.83 3.50 -23.71
N GLN A 677 -4.55 2.90 -22.77
CA GLN A 677 -5.62 3.55 -22.02
C GLN A 677 -5.54 3.26 -20.51
N LEU A 678 -5.99 4.23 -19.72
CA LEU A 678 -6.15 4.15 -18.28
C LEU A 678 -7.60 4.43 -17.91
N VAL A 679 -8.07 3.78 -16.85
CA VAL A 679 -9.30 4.17 -16.15
C VAL A 679 -8.92 4.96 -14.91
N GLN A 680 -9.34 6.22 -14.85
CA GLN A 680 -9.22 7.08 -13.67
C GLN A 680 -10.58 7.14 -12.98
N VAL A 681 -10.62 6.86 -11.67
CA VAL A 681 -11.81 6.99 -10.83
C VAL A 681 -11.58 8.09 -9.81
N GLY A 682 -12.41 9.14 -9.84
CA GLY A 682 -12.28 10.31 -8.97
C GLY A 682 -13.07 10.21 -7.67
N ALA A 683 -12.74 11.07 -6.71
CA ALA A 683 -13.50 11.27 -5.48
C ALA A 683 -14.97 11.67 -5.74
N ASP A 684 -15.25 12.32 -6.88
CA ASP A 684 -16.59 12.67 -7.34
C ASP A 684 -17.38 11.49 -7.94
N ARG A 685 -16.87 10.26 -7.76
CA ARG A 685 -17.39 9.01 -8.34
C ARG A 685 -17.40 8.99 -9.88
N SER A 686 -16.64 9.86 -10.55
CA SER A 686 -16.53 9.84 -12.00
C SER A 686 -15.48 8.85 -12.47
N VAL A 687 -15.79 8.14 -13.56
CA VAL A 687 -14.86 7.29 -14.30
C VAL A 687 -14.48 8.00 -15.59
N ARG A 688 -13.17 8.15 -15.83
CA ARG A 688 -12.59 8.70 -17.05
C ARG A 688 -11.73 7.65 -17.73
N LEU A 689 -11.96 7.42 -19.03
CA LEU A 689 -11.07 6.66 -19.90
C LEU A 689 -10.07 7.64 -20.50
N VAL A 690 -8.80 7.51 -20.16
CA VAL A 690 -7.72 8.44 -20.51
C VAL A 690 -6.74 7.75 -21.45
N ASP A 691 -6.43 8.38 -22.57
CA ASP A 691 -5.38 7.92 -23.48
C ASP A 691 -3.99 8.19 -22.86
N VAL A 692 -3.15 7.16 -22.76
CA VAL A 692 -1.85 7.21 -22.06
C VAL A 692 -0.87 8.16 -22.75
N ASP A 693 -0.88 8.24 -24.08
CA ASP A 693 0.13 8.99 -24.82
C ASP A 693 -0.20 10.48 -24.97
N SER A 694 -1.48 10.83 -25.05
CA SER A 694 -1.95 12.21 -25.22
C SER A 694 -2.52 12.83 -23.94
N GLY A 695 -2.91 12.04 -22.94
CA GLY A 695 -3.62 12.51 -21.75
C GLY A 695 -5.07 12.89 -22.02
N THR A 696 -5.56 12.65 -23.23
CA THR A 696 -6.93 13.01 -23.63
C THR A 696 -7.93 12.14 -22.89
N VAL A 697 -8.92 12.75 -22.27
CA VAL A 697 -10.10 12.03 -21.75
C VAL A 697 -10.95 11.61 -22.94
N VAL A 698 -10.79 10.35 -23.37
CA VAL A 698 -11.52 9.74 -24.48
C VAL A 698 -13.01 9.65 -24.15
N ARG A 699 -13.32 9.35 -22.89
CA ARG A 699 -14.69 9.21 -22.40
C ARG A 699 -14.76 9.46 -20.92
N GLN A 700 -15.92 9.91 -20.44
CA GLN A 700 -16.18 10.05 -19.02
C GLN A 700 -17.64 9.80 -18.68
N ARG A 701 -17.88 9.34 -17.44
CA ARG A 701 -19.22 9.26 -16.85
C ARG A 701 -19.15 9.51 -15.35
N ARG A 702 -20.14 10.20 -14.81
CA ARG A 702 -20.29 10.46 -13.37
C ARG A 702 -21.10 9.36 -12.68
N ASN A 703 -20.91 9.23 -11.37
CA ASN A 703 -21.64 8.28 -10.51
C ASN A 703 -21.50 6.83 -10.98
N VAL A 704 -20.26 6.39 -11.23
CA VAL A 704 -19.95 5.03 -11.73
C VAL A 704 -19.42 4.14 -10.62
N ALA A 705 -18.39 4.59 -9.91
CA ALA A 705 -17.70 3.85 -8.86
C ALA A 705 -17.08 4.83 -7.87
N ARG A 706 -16.90 4.44 -6.62
CA ARG A 706 -16.03 5.15 -5.68
C ARG A 706 -14.57 4.83 -6.00
N TYR A 707 -13.66 5.75 -5.67
CA TYR A 707 -12.23 5.55 -5.94
C TYR A 707 -11.62 4.39 -5.13
N ASP A 708 -12.28 3.92 -4.09
CA ASP A 708 -11.88 2.83 -3.19
C ASP A 708 -12.69 1.54 -3.37
N ASP A 709 -13.59 1.45 -4.37
CA ASP A 709 -14.26 0.20 -4.73
C ASP A 709 -13.24 -0.84 -5.25
N LEU A 710 -13.55 -2.13 -5.06
CA LEU A 710 -12.81 -3.20 -5.72
C LEU A 710 -13.12 -3.20 -7.22
N MET A 711 -12.09 -3.01 -8.04
CA MET A 711 -12.22 -2.83 -9.48
C MET A 711 -11.22 -3.66 -10.26
N ALA A 712 -11.63 -4.13 -11.43
CA ALA A 712 -10.77 -4.77 -12.41
C ALA A 712 -11.06 -4.20 -13.80
N VAL A 713 -10.00 -3.96 -14.58
CA VAL A 713 -10.10 -3.36 -15.92
C VAL A 713 -9.39 -4.24 -16.93
N HIS A 714 -10.12 -4.72 -17.92
CA HIS A 714 -9.61 -5.65 -18.91
C HIS A 714 -10.33 -5.46 -20.25
N GLU A 715 -9.56 -5.32 -21.31
CA GLU A 715 -10.03 -5.06 -22.68
C GLU A 715 -11.01 -3.88 -22.74
N ASP A 716 -12.28 -4.13 -23.02
CA ASP A 716 -13.34 -3.13 -23.14
C ASP A 716 -14.29 -3.15 -21.95
N ARG A 717 -13.86 -3.70 -20.81
CA ARG A 717 -14.68 -3.83 -19.60
C ARG A 717 -14.02 -3.23 -18.36
N LEU A 718 -14.85 -2.54 -17.58
CA LEU A 718 -14.61 -2.18 -16.20
C LEU A 718 -15.58 -2.97 -15.31
N PHE A 719 -15.02 -3.79 -14.43
CA PHE A 719 -15.76 -4.49 -13.40
C PHE A 719 -15.66 -3.71 -12.09
N VAL A 720 -16.78 -3.53 -11.41
CA VAL A 720 -16.88 -2.79 -10.14
C VAL A 720 -17.68 -3.63 -9.16
N ALA A 721 -17.12 -3.94 -7.99
CA ALA A 721 -17.89 -4.45 -6.87
C ALA A 721 -18.43 -3.25 -6.07
N ASP A 722 -19.64 -2.83 -6.41
CA ASP A 722 -20.35 -1.68 -5.85
C ASP A 722 -20.99 -2.07 -4.52
N ASP A 723 -20.50 -1.53 -3.40
CA ASP A 723 -20.98 -1.81 -2.05
C ASP A 723 -21.84 -0.64 -1.51
N ASP A 724 -23.12 -0.65 -1.88
CA ASP A 724 -24.14 0.33 -1.50
C ASP A 724 -25.36 -0.38 -0.84
N GLY A 725 -25.11 -1.26 0.14
CA GLY A 725 -26.15 -1.99 0.89
C GLY A 725 -26.49 -3.35 0.26
N GLY A 726 -25.52 -4.27 0.32
CA GLY A 726 -25.53 -5.55 -0.38
C GLY A 726 -24.81 -5.39 -1.72
N TYR A 727 -23.59 -5.90 -1.81
CA TYR A 727 -22.73 -5.53 -2.92
C TYR A 727 -23.20 -6.16 -4.24
N ARG A 728 -22.97 -5.44 -5.34
CA ARG A 728 -23.25 -5.91 -6.70
C ARG A 728 -21.98 -5.88 -7.54
N LEU A 729 -21.74 -6.96 -8.29
CA LEU A 729 -20.71 -6.97 -9.31
C LEU A 729 -21.29 -6.41 -10.61
N LEU A 730 -20.83 -5.23 -10.99
CA LEU A 730 -21.27 -4.49 -12.16
C LEU A 730 -20.22 -4.59 -13.27
N ALA A 731 -20.67 -4.71 -14.52
CA ALA A 731 -19.83 -4.59 -15.71
C ALA A 731 -20.24 -3.37 -16.53
N TYR A 732 -19.26 -2.50 -16.77
CA TYR A 732 -19.37 -1.34 -17.66
C TYR A 732 -18.59 -1.62 -18.94
N ASP A 733 -19.22 -1.37 -20.08
CA ASP A 733 -18.55 -1.32 -21.38
C ASP A 733 -17.77 0.00 -21.49
N LEU A 734 -16.45 -0.05 -21.63
CA LEU A 734 -15.58 1.15 -21.68
C LEU A 734 -15.77 1.97 -22.96
N ASN A 735 -16.22 1.34 -24.05
CA ASN A 735 -16.47 1.99 -25.33
C ASN A 735 -17.76 2.81 -25.33
N THR A 736 -18.69 2.55 -24.41
CA THR A 736 -19.96 3.27 -24.30
C THR A 736 -20.07 4.03 -22.99
N LEU A 737 -19.53 3.46 -21.91
CA LEU A 737 -19.83 3.76 -20.51
C LEU A 737 -21.35 3.87 -20.25
N ALA A 738 -22.16 3.07 -20.97
CA ALA A 738 -23.61 2.99 -20.78
C ALA A 738 -23.98 2.33 -19.43
N GLU A 739 -25.26 2.30 -19.08
CA GLU A 739 -25.73 1.67 -17.83
C GLU A 739 -25.09 0.30 -17.61
N PRO A 740 -24.62 0.01 -16.38
CA PRO A 740 -23.91 -1.22 -16.12
C PRO A 740 -24.83 -2.42 -16.24
N ARG A 741 -24.26 -3.55 -16.63
CA ARG A 741 -24.91 -4.85 -16.46
C ARG A 741 -24.59 -5.38 -15.08
N VAL A 742 -25.60 -5.78 -14.34
CA VAL A 742 -25.41 -6.52 -13.09
C VAL A 742 -25.01 -7.95 -13.44
N LEU A 743 -23.78 -8.33 -13.10
CA LEU A 743 -23.26 -9.68 -13.31
C LEU A 743 -23.60 -10.61 -12.15
N TYR A 744 -23.57 -10.06 -10.93
CA TYR A 744 -23.87 -10.78 -9.70
C TYR A 744 -24.41 -9.80 -8.65
N THR A 745 -25.32 -10.29 -7.83
CA THR A 745 -25.81 -9.61 -6.64
C THR A 745 -25.54 -10.54 -5.48
N ALA A 746 -24.90 -10.03 -4.44
CA ALA A 746 -24.70 -10.77 -3.20
C ALA A 746 -26.05 -11.31 -2.68
N PRO A 747 -26.08 -12.52 -2.10
CA PRO A 747 -27.32 -13.12 -1.62
C PRO A 747 -27.91 -12.34 -0.43
N ASP A 748 -27.06 -11.66 0.34
CA ASP A 748 -27.39 -10.85 1.50
C ASP A 748 -26.28 -9.82 1.79
N ASP A 749 -26.49 -8.97 2.81
CA ASP A 749 -25.56 -7.91 3.21
C ASP A 749 -24.35 -8.43 4.02
N ASP A 750 -24.32 -9.72 4.35
CA ASP A 750 -23.26 -10.36 5.13
C ASP A 750 -22.10 -10.83 4.23
N HIS A 751 -22.38 -11.02 2.93
CA HIS A 751 -21.34 -11.31 1.93
C HIS A 751 -20.60 -10.03 1.53
N ARG A 752 -19.27 -10.10 1.51
CA ARG A 752 -18.39 -8.97 1.17
C ARG A 752 -17.35 -9.36 0.12
N PRO A 753 -17.07 -8.49 -0.86
CA PRO A 753 -16.04 -8.74 -1.85
C PRO A 753 -14.65 -8.51 -1.23
N LYS A 754 -13.73 -9.45 -1.44
CA LYS A 754 -12.35 -9.44 -0.91
C LYS A 754 -11.29 -9.21 -1.98
N ALA A 755 -11.48 -9.80 -3.16
CA ALA A 755 -10.59 -9.64 -4.30
C ALA A 755 -11.37 -9.74 -5.62
N LEU A 756 -10.95 -9.00 -6.65
CA LEU A 756 -11.59 -8.98 -7.96
C LEU A 756 -10.51 -9.02 -9.05
N VAL A 757 -10.56 -10.00 -9.94
CA VAL A 757 -9.60 -10.16 -11.06
C VAL A 757 -10.34 -10.49 -12.37
N PRO A 758 -9.82 -10.05 -13.53
CA PRO A 758 -10.28 -10.58 -14.81
C PRO A 758 -9.80 -12.03 -14.97
N CYS A 759 -10.69 -12.93 -15.38
CA CYS A 759 -10.36 -14.36 -15.50
C CYS A 759 -10.89 -14.97 -16.81
N GLY A 760 -10.07 -14.88 -17.84
CA GLY A 760 -10.42 -15.29 -19.20
C GLY A 760 -11.26 -14.22 -19.91
N LYS A 761 -11.80 -14.58 -21.07
CA LYS A 761 -12.42 -13.61 -21.99
C LYS A 761 -13.71 -13.03 -21.43
N ALA A 762 -13.68 -11.74 -21.09
CA ALA A 762 -14.84 -10.96 -20.62
C ALA A 762 -15.53 -11.55 -19.37
N ARG A 763 -14.78 -12.18 -18.47
CA ARG A 763 -15.30 -12.71 -17.20
C ARG A 763 -14.58 -12.06 -16.01
N ALA A 764 -15.35 -11.83 -14.95
CA ALA A 764 -14.87 -11.38 -13.66
C ALA A 764 -14.87 -12.56 -12.68
N CYS A 765 -13.75 -12.75 -12.00
CA CYS A 765 -13.63 -13.66 -10.86
C CYS A 765 -13.50 -12.82 -9.60
N LEU A 766 -14.46 -13.01 -8.71
CA LEU A 766 -14.56 -12.32 -7.45
C LEU A 766 -14.42 -13.33 -6.32
N LEU A 767 -13.65 -12.97 -5.31
CA LEU A 767 -13.60 -13.68 -4.04
C LEU A 767 -14.51 -12.95 -3.07
N GLU A 768 -15.49 -13.64 -2.52
CA GLU A 768 -16.38 -13.12 -1.47
C GLU A 768 -16.25 -13.93 -0.19
N VAL A 769 -16.59 -13.32 0.95
CA VAL A 769 -16.64 -13.96 2.27
C VAL A 769 -17.94 -13.57 2.96
N ALA A 770 -18.57 -14.51 3.66
CA ALA A 770 -19.74 -14.28 4.49
C ALA A 770 -19.32 -14.09 5.96
N GLY A 771 -19.94 -13.15 6.68
CA GLY A 771 -19.63 -12.91 8.09
C GLY A 771 -18.18 -12.54 8.36
N TYR A 772 -17.45 -12.15 7.31
CA TYR A 772 -15.99 -11.95 7.27
C TYR A 772 -15.16 -13.17 7.73
N ASP A 773 -15.76 -14.36 7.81
CA ASP A 773 -15.06 -15.60 8.13
C ASP A 773 -14.33 -16.13 6.88
N ALA A 774 -13.01 -16.23 6.94
CA ALA A 774 -12.21 -16.72 5.83
C ALA A 774 -12.60 -18.15 5.42
N ALA A 775 -13.08 -18.99 6.35
CA ALA A 775 -13.53 -20.35 6.05
C ALA A 775 -14.79 -20.39 5.17
N THR A 776 -15.54 -19.27 5.10
CA THR A 776 -16.73 -19.14 4.24
C THR A 776 -16.41 -18.62 2.85
N ALA A 777 -15.14 -18.39 2.53
CA ALA A 777 -14.73 -17.81 1.27
C ALA A 777 -15.29 -18.60 0.08
N GLU A 778 -15.91 -17.89 -0.86
CA GLU A 778 -16.45 -18.41 -2.12
C GLU A 778 -15.89 -17.65 -3.30
N VAL A 779 -15.63 -18.36 -4.39
CA VAL A 779 -15.31 -17.75 -5.67
C VAL A 779 -16.58 -17.60 -6.47
N VAL A 780 -16.87 -16.38 -6.90
CA VAL A 780 -17.92 -16.03 -7.84
C VAL A 780 -17.32 -15.73 -9.20
N VAL A 781 -17.74 -16.48 -10.22
CA VAL A 781 -17.35 -16.26 -11.62
C VAL A 781 -18.56 -15.81 -12.41
N ALA A 782 -18.49 -14.59 -12.93
CA ALA A 782 -19.59 -13.96 -13.61
C ALA A 782 -19.17 -13.37 -14.96
N ALA A 783 -20.05 -13.48 -15.94
CA ALA A 783 -19.87 -12.94 -17.29
C ALA A 783 -21.21 -12.49 -17.86
N GLU A 784 -21.19 -11.52 -18.76
CA GLU A 784 -22.40 -10.97 -19.36
C GLU A 784 -23.21 -12.06 -20.09
N GLY A 785 -24.53 -12.08 -19.85
CA GLY A 785 -25.44 -13.03 -20.52
C GLY A 785 -25.35 -14.47 -19.99
N THR A 786 -24.61 -14.70 -18.91
CA THR A 786 -24.50 -16.01 -18.24
C THR A 786 -24.91 -15.89 -16.77
N THR A 787 -25.46 -16.96 -16.20
CA THR A 787 -25.69 -17.03 -14.76
C THR A 787 -24.35 -17.14 -14.05
N ALA A 788 -24.12 -16.30 -13.04
CA ALA A 788 -22.93 -16.39 -12.20
C ALA A 788 -22.83 -17.78 -11.55
N ARG A 789 -21.60 -18.30 -11.50
CA ARG A 789 -21.29 -19.58 -10.85
C ARG A 789 -20.51 -19.30 -9.59
N ARG A 790 -20.76 -20.12 -8.57
CA ARG A 790 -20.12 -20.00 -7.26
C ARG A 790 -19.66 -21.35 -6.74
N TRP A 791 -18.52 -21.36 -6.07
CA TRP A 791 -18.00 -22.54 -5.38
C TRP A 791 -17.18 -22.15 -4.16
N ALA A 792 -17.13 -23.04 -3.18
CA ALA A 792 -16.37 -22.86 -1.96
C ALA A 792 -14.86 -22.84 -2.26
N ALA A 793 -14.16 -21.91 -1.62
CA ALA A 793 -12.71 -21.80 -1.59
C ALA A 793 -12.29 -21.31 -0.18
N PRO A 794 -12.48 -22.14 0.85
CA PRO A 794 -12.22 -21.75 2.24
C PRO A 794 -10.78 -21.24 2.42
N ASP A 795 -10.63 -20.27 3.31
CA ASP A 795 -9.38 -19.61 3.68
C ASP A 795 -8.68 -18.85 2.55
N ALA A 796 -9.30 -18.75 1.38
CA ALA A 796 -8.76 -18.02 0.26
C ALA A 796 -8.66 -16.50 0.53
N ASP A 797 -7.61 -15.89 0.02
CA ASP A 797 -7.39 -14.44 0.02
C ASP A 797 -6.90 -13.88 -1.31
N THR A 798 -6.33 -14.72 -2.17
CA THR A 798 -5.68 -14.32 -3.42
C THR A 798 -6.23 -15.10 -4.60
N LEU A 799 -6.47 -14.40 -5.70
CA LEU A 799 -6.90 -14.96 -6.98
C LEU A 799 -5.81 -14.73 -8.04
N VAL A 800 -5.33 -15.82 -8.64
CA VAL A 800 -4.34 -15.79 -9.73
C VAL A 800 -4.98 -16.37 -10.99
N PRO A 801 -5.44 -15.52 -11.94
CA PRO A 801 -6.05 -16.01 -13.17
C PRO A 801 -5.01 -16.67 -14.07
N ALA A 802 -5.36 -17.77 -14.73
CA ALA A 802 -4.50 -18.47 -15.70
C ALA A 802 -5.34 -18.84 -16.93
N GLY A 803 -5.54 -17.85 -17.80
CA GLY A 803 -6.51 -17.94 -18.89
C GLY A 803 -7.91 -18.10 -18.36
N ASP A 804 -8.58 -19.18 -18.74
CA ASP A 804 -9.92 -19.50 -18.28
C ASP A 804 -9.98 -20.21 -16.91
N ARG A 805 -8.82 -20.48 -16.31
CA ARG A 805 -8.63 -21.17 -15.03
C ARG A 805 -8.29 -20.16 -13.93
N LEU A 806 -8.42 -20.61 -12.70
CA LEU A 806 -8.20 -19.77 -11.54
C LEU A 806 -7.43 -20.54 -10.47
N LEU A 807 -6.22 -20.10 -10.17
CA LEU A 807 -5.53 -20.51 -8.97
C LEU A 807 -6.03 -19.65 -7.81
N VAL A 808 -6.52 -20.31 -6.76
CA VAL A 808 -7.09 -19.69 -5.58
C VAL A 808 -6.23 -20.10 -4.39
N GLN A 809 -5.80 -19.13 -3.59
CA GLN A 809 -4.80 -19.35 -2.55
C GLN A 809 -5.20 -18.71 -1.23
N GLY A 810 -4.87 -19.38 -0.13
CA GLY A 810 -4.90 -18.81 1.21
C GLY A 810 -3.49 -18.54 1.71
N THR A 811 -3.25 -17.41 2.38
CA THR A 811 -1.92 -17.02 2.88
C THR A 811 -1.87 -16.81 4.40
N SER A 812 -2.97 -17.02 5.13
CA SER A 812 -3.08 -16.69 6.56
C SER A 812 -2.93 -17.83 7.56
N SER A 813 -3.27 -19.08 7.21
CA SER A 813 -3.25 -20.23 8.14
C SER A 813 -2.28 -21.33 7.67
N GLU A 814 -2.52 -21.90 6.49
CA GLU A 814 -1.61 -22.78 5.77
C GLU A 814 -1.50 -22.31 4.32
N VAL A 815 -0.32 -21.86 3.92
CA VAL A 815 -0.09 -21.35 2.56
C VAL A 815 -0.30 -22.49 1.57
N SER A 816 -1.40 -22.44 0.84
CA SER A 816 -1.78 -23.48 -0.11
C SER A 816 -2.58 -22.88 -1.27
N GLY A 817 -2.55 -23.58 -2.40
CA GLY A 817 -3.25 -23.18 -3.62
C GLY A 817 -4.03 -24.32 -4.23
N THR A 818 -5.28 -24.03 -4.59
CA THR A 818 -6.15 -24.92 -5.38
C THR A 818 -6.38 -24.31 -6.74
N LEU A 819 -6.04 -25.06 -7.80
CA LEU A 819 -6.27 -24.66 -9.18
C LEU A 819 -7.62 -25.20 -9.65
N PHE A 820 -8.50 -24.31 -10.07
CA PHE A 820 -9.81 -24.63 -10.63
C PHE A 820 -9.84 -24.44 -12.15
N ASP A 821 -10.56 -25.32 -12.84
CA ASP A 821 -10.94 -25.08 -14.23
C ASP A 821 -12.04 -24.01 -14.36
N ALA A 822 -12.45 -23.74 -15.59
CA ALA A 822 -13.48 -22.75 -15.89
C ALA A 822 -14.86 -23.08 -15.28
N ASP A 823 -15.11 -24.30 -14.85
CA ASP A 823 -16.37 -24.77 -14.28
C ASP A 823 -16.32 -24.89 -12.74
N GLY A 824 -15.22 -24.46 -12.12
CA GLY A 824 -15.03 -24.54 -10.67
C GLY A 824 -14.66 -25.95 -10.20
N LYS A 825 -14.26 -26.85 -11.11
CA LYS A 825 -13.75 -28.17 -10.73
C LYS A 825 -12.24 -28.07 -10.48
N PRO A 826 -11.74 -28.59 -9.35
CA PRO A 826 -10.33 -28.52 -9.04
C PRO A 826 -9.52 -29.46 -9.94
N LEU A 827 -8.49 -28.91 -10.59
CA LEU A 827 -7.46 -29.60 -11.34
C LEU A 827 -6.25 -29.96 -10.46
N LEU A 828 -5.97 -29.13 -9.46
CA LEU A 828 -4.96 -29.37 -8.41
C LEU A 828 -5.56 -28.89 -7.08
N ARG A 829 -5.46 -29.68 -6.02
CA ARG A 829 -6.04 -29.35 -4.70
C ARG A 829 -4.96 -29.12 -3.66
N ASP A 830 -5.14 -28.06 -2.88
CA ASP A 830 -4.45 -27.78 -1.62
C ASP A 830 -2.92 -27.97 -1.72
N ARG A 831 -2.35 -27.57 -2.86
CA ARG A 831 -0.91 -27.65 -3.09
C ARG A 831 -0.27 -26.66 -2.13
N ARG A 832 0.41 -27.17 -1.12
CA ARG A 832 1.20 -26.35 -0.20
C ARG A 832 2.15 -25.45 -0.98
N GLY A 833 2.19 -24.18 -0.60
CA GLY A 833 3.04 -23.16 -1.18
C GLY A 833 2.30 -22.02 -1.87
N VAL A 834 3.07 -21.05 -2.36
CA VAL A 834 2.58 -19.92 -3.17
C VAL A 834 2.77 -20.23 -4.64
N GLY A 835 1.67 -20.36 -5.38
CA GLY A 835 1.66 -20.42 -6.83
C GLY A 835 1.69 -19.03 -7.47
N VAL A 836 2.39 -18.92 -8.60
CA VAL A 836 2.48 -17.74 -9.45
C VAL A 836 2.33 -18.15 -10.90
N ARG A 837 1.90 -17.23 -11.76
CA ARG A 837 1.77 -17.46 -13.19
C ARG A 837 3.09 -17.20 -13.91
N LEU A 838 3.53 -18.15 -14.74
CA LEU A 838 4.59 -17.92 -15.74
C LEU A 838 3.96 -17.42 -17.04
N ASP A 839 2.92 -18.12 -17.48
CA ASP A 839 2.02 -17.75 -18.56
C ASP A 839 0.62 -18.37 -18.34
N GLU A 840 -0.33 -18.12 -19.23
CA GLU A 840 -1.68 -18.69 -19.16
C GLU A 840 -1.71 -20.23 -19.09
N GLY A 841 -0.73 -20.91 -19.67
CA GLY A 841 -0.62 -22.37 -19.67
C GLY A 841 0.10 -22.95 -18.46
N ASN A 842 0.97 -22.18 -17.80
CA ASN A 842 1.97 -22.72 -16.88
C ASN A 842 2.10 -21.87 -15.61
N LEU A 843 2.10 -22.56 -14.46
CA LEU A 843 2.27 -21.99 -13.13
C LEU A 843 3.57 -22.49 -12.50
N LEU A 844 4.07 -21.74 -11.53
CA LEU A 844 5.20 -22.09 -10.68
C LEU A 844 4.75 -22.03 -9.22
N PHE A 845 5.10 -23.03 -8.41
CA PHE A 845 4.80 -23.08 -6.98
C PHE A 845 6.07 -23.05 -6.16
N PHE A 846 6.15 -22.13 -5.20
CA PHE A 846 7.18 -22.07 -4.16
C PHE A 846 6.66 -22.75 -2.89
N SER A 847 7.46 -23.59 -2.23
CA SER A 847 7.00 -24.41 -1.09
C SER A 847 6.49 -23.61 0.11
N ASP A 848 6.98 -22.40 0.29
CA ASP A 848 6.65 -21.50 1.40
C ASP A 848 6.49 -20.06 0.89
N GLN A 849 5.95 -19.18 1.73
CA GLN A 849 5.76 -17.77 1.36
C GLN A 849 7.12 -17.08 1.13
N PRO A 850 7.37 -16.56 -0.09
CA PRO A 850 8.62 -15.89 -0.39
C PRO A 850 8.80 -14.66 0.51
N ASN A 851 9.96 -14.55 1.18
CA ASN A 851 10.28 -13.48 2.13
C ASN A 851 11.72 -12.95 1.92
N SER A 852 12.12 -11.94 2.69
CA SER A 852 13.41 -11.26 2.62
C SER A 852 14.60 -12.06 3.13
N SER A 853 14.36 -13.10 3.93
CA SER A 853 15.40 -13.96 4.48
C SER A 853 15.90 -14.94 3.42
N THR A 854 17.18 -15.30 3.52
CA THR A 854 17.73 -16.36 2.68
C THR A 854 17.28 -17.72 3.17
N VAL A 855 16.67 -18.48 2.29
CA VAL A 855 16.14 -19.82 2.56
C VAL A 855 16.38 -20.73 1.36
N ASP A 856 16.37 -22.02 1.64
CA ASP A 856 16.32 -23.06 0.63
C ASP A 856 14.87 -23.25 0.18
N LEU A 857 14.53 -22.79 -1.02
CA LEU A 857 13.16 -22.73 -1.50
C LEU A 857 12.88 -23.83 -2.52
N SER A 858 11.97 -24.76 -2.21
CA SER A 858 11.57 -25.80 -3.16
C SER A 858 10.58 -25.24 -4.18
N VAL A 859 10.72 -25.67 -5.43
CA VAL A 859 9.94 -25.16 -6.55
C VAL A 859 9.37 -26.31 -7.40
N ALA A 860 8.13 -26.14 -7.85
CA ALA A 860 7.45 -27.04 -8.77
C ALA A 860 6.79 -26.28 -9.92
N GLY A 861 6.86 -26.83 -11.13
CA GLY A 861 6.07 -26.38 -12.28
C GLY A 861 4.71 -27.07 -12.30
N VAL A 862 3.66 -26.37 -12.69
CA VAL A 862 2.30 -26.93 -12.81
C VAL A 862 1.70 -26.55 -14.16
N TRP A 863 1.32 -27.55 -14.95
CA TRP A 863 0.56 -27.33 -16.18
C TRP A 863 -0.88 -27.00 -15.84
N SER A 864 -1.31 -25.78 -16.16
CA SER A 864 -2.61 -25.28 -15.73
C SER A 864 -3.77 -26.10 -16.31
N ARG A 865 -3.61 -26.73 -17.48
CA ARG A 865 -4.70 -27.49 -18.13
C ARG A 865 -5.12 -28.75 -17.41
N SER A 866 -4.17 -29.46 -16.81
CA SER A 866 -4.44 -30.74 -16.16
C SER A 866 -4.13 -30.76 -14.67
N GLY A 867 -3.45 -29.72 -14.16
CA GLY A 867 -2.88 -29.72 -12.81
C GLY A 867 -1.65 -30.62 -12.67
N LYS A 868 -1.08 -31.14 -13.77
CA LYS A 868 0.13 -31.97 -13.75
C LYS A 868 1.28 -31.18 -13.11
N VAL A 869 1.82 -31.74 -12.03
CA VAL A 869 2.95 -31.17 -11.27
C VAL A 869 4.26 -31.81 -11.73
N THR A 870 5.29 -30.98 -11.91
CA THR A 870 6.67 -31.40 -12.15
C THR A 870 7.55 -30.77 -11.08
N GLU A 871 8.08 -31.56 -10.17
CA GLU A 871 9.01 -31.07 -9.14
C GLU A 871 10.33 -30.64 -9.79
N LEU A 872 10.71 -29.38 -9.57
CA LEU A 872 11.90 -28.80 -10.19
C LEU A 872 13.13 -28.95 -9.28
N GLY A 873 12.92 -28.95 -7.96
CA GLY A 873 13.99 -29.07 -6.97
C GLY A 873 14.11 -27.82 -6.11
N LEU A 874 15.31 -27.60 -5.56
CA LEU A 874 15.57 -26.59 -4.54
C LEU A 874 16.37 -25.41 -5.10
N LEU A 875 15.92 -24.18 -4.86
CA LEU A 875 16.69 -22.95 -5.02
C LEU A 875 17.46 -22.69 -3.71
N PRO A 876 18.78 -22.97 -3.65
CA PRO A 876 19.53 -22.81 -2.42
C PRO A 876 19.86 -21.34 -2.12
N ASP A 877 19.80 -20.97 -0.84
CA ASP A 877 20.24 -19.66 -0.33
C ASP A 877 19.64 -18.44 -1.08
N VAL A 878 18.32 -18.48 -1.32
CA VAL A 878 17.61 -17.41 -2.04
C VAL A 878 16.71 -16.59 -1.11
N ARG A 879 16.63 -15.29 -1.36
CA ARG A 879 15.61 -14.39 -0.81
C ARG A 879 14.38 -14.46 -1.70
N GLY A 880 13.37 -15.22 -1.27
CA GLY A 880 12.21 -15.54 -2.10
C GLY A 880 11.50 -14.29 -2.65
N GLU A 881 11.34 -13.23 -1.86
CA GLU A 881 10.64 -12.01 -2.30
C GLU A 881 11.36 -11.27 -3.42
N SER A 882 12.69 -11.47 -3.53
CA SER A 882 13.50 -10.86 -4.58
C SER A 882 13.33 -11.56 -5.93
N CYS A 883 12.69 -12.72 -5.97
CA CYS A 883 12.65 -13.56 -7.16
C CYS A 883 11.77 -12.96 -8.28
N SER A 884 12.25 -13.09 -9.51
CA SER A 884 11.51 -12.82 -10.74
C SER A 884 11.56 -14.03 -11.66
N TRP A 885 10.53 -14.18 -12.50
CA TRP A 885 10.40 -15.34 -13.36
C TRP A 885 9.75 -14.98 -14.70
N ASN A 886 10.00 -15.84 -15.68
CA ASN A 886 9.26 -15.94 -16.94
C ASN A 886 9.11 -17.43 -17.30
N SER A 887 8.66 -17.76 -18.50
CA SER A 887 8.47 -19.15 -18.94
C SER A 887 9.76 -19.96 -19.10
N ALA A 888 10.94 -19.34 -19.05
CA ALA A 888 12.23 -20.00 -19.26
C ALA A 888 13.13 -19.99 -18.00
N LEU A 889 13.01 -18.99 -17.14
CA LEU A 889 13.99 -18.68 -16.10
C LEU A 889 13.34 -18.21 -14.80
N ILE A 890 14.02 -18.50 -13.69
CA ILE A 890 13.88 -17.82 -12.41
C ILE A 890 15.19 -17.10 -12.11
N VAL A 891 15.12 -15.88 -11.57
CA VAL A 891 16.27 -15.19 -11.00
C VAL A 891 15.95 -14.75 -9.59
N CYS A 892 16.86 -14.98 -8.65
CA CYS A 892 16.72 -14.60 -7.25
C CYS A 892 18.01 -13.99 -6.73
N GLY A 893 17.90 -13.05 -5.79
CA GLY A 893 19.02 -12.62 -4.96
C GLY A 893 19.22 -13.57 -3.78
N GLY A 894 20.46 -13.80 -3.38
CA GLY A 894 20.86 -14.54 -2.18
C GLY A 894 21.55 -13.64 -1.16
N GLU A 895 22.51 -14.17 -0.40
CA GLU A 895 23.26 -13.35 0.56
C GLU A 895 24.18 -12.31 -0.10
N LYS A 896 24.90 -12.72 -1.15
CA LYS A 896 25.92 -11.92 -1.86
C LYS A 896 25.90 -12.08 -3.38
N THR A 897 25.00 -12.91 -3.90
CA THR A 897 24.94 -13.24 -5.32
C THR A 897 23.52 -13.15 -5.83
N PHE A 898 23.39 -12.99 -7.14
CA PHE A 898 22.18 -13.28 -7.88
C PHE A 898 22.39 -14.58 -8.64
N THR A 899 21.42 -15.48 -8.56
CA THR A 899 21.47 -16.76 -9.25
C THR A 899 20.29 -16.87 -10.21
N LEU A 900 20.58 -17.21 -11.46
CA LEU A 900 19.59 -17.52 -12.48
C LEU A 900 19.46 -19.04 -12.59
N TYR A 901 18.25 -19.54 -12.76
CA TYR A 901 17.94 -20.96 -12.86
C TYR A 901 17.09 -21.18 -14.11
N ARG A 902 17.49 -22.15 -14.94
CA ARG A 902 16.69 -22.55 -16.12
C ARG A 902 15.54 -23.46 -15.69
N LEU A 903 14.37 -23.18 -16.25
CA LEU A 903 13.15 -23.98 -16.14
C LEU A 903 13.02 -24.98 -17.30
N THR A 904 13.53 -24.62 -18.48
CA THR A 904 13.42 -25.35 -19.74
C THR A 904 14.76 -25.38 -20.51
N ASP A 905 14.87 -26.25 -21.52
CA ASP A 905 16.09 -26.48 -22.33
C ASP A 905 16.25 -25.53 -23.55
N ASP A 906 15.24 -24.69 -23.83
CA ASP A 906 15.11 -23.90 -25.08
C ASP A 906 15.99 -22.64 -25.17
#